data_AF-A0AAE7DX36-F1
#
_entry.id   AF-A0AAE7DX36-F1
#
_cell.length_a   1.000
_cell.length_b   1.000
_cell.length_c   1.000
_cell.angle_alpha   90.00
_cell.angle_beta   90.00
_cell.angle_gamma   90.00
#
_symmetry.space_group_name_H-M   'P 1'
#
loop_
_entity.id
_entity.type
_entity.pdbx_description
1 polymer ?
#
loop_
_entity_poly.entity_id
_entity_poly.type
_entity_poly.pdbx_seq_one_letter_code
_entity_poly.pdbx_strand_id
1 'polypeptide(L)'
;MSDAKPTQNSTKRSLVWSILLALLVMLIGGALTWWLYPEKLIIGGIVSFSTGLVIGLLTYWLMRRKGGESKTPDQQRLLIQKRSKLLALHFKRMIGVQKRKKRLNSRYDQPIYLLLSDDPCKDKSIITQMGYEAYKVDDFGNDIEFPILFWLSEHSILISISMGEDQQPQYLKTLSDSLNKWRPRQAVNGLLLTTEIATLLGNQEKLTQRADDVKSTIKTFNDTFGLNLPVYNLITNMGQVNDFCQFFSAFDEAKRNDVFGATSPVLKNGGIDADWYHEEYDHLISQLIANTSSALSSQLNQEYRNSICAAPYQFGLLKQSLWHFLQRLYRGDQLSNGLNFRGFYFTHSGSGEKQYDLLANVVNESLGNEKFQQHQQIPVTQTLFAQHIMNHVVLNENELVGVNRRKENMLIFWQGAYTVFCAVLLIAILAIIKLDFDYQNARETRADNMLERYKEAIAASPYDIENMADNIPNLYSLNRIYALYLQPDPWYTLPFMPSSSIKKEVEAAYFDELARVLIPSMENTLEKDLFVYVNLEDQAKTLSLLNNYRLLFDPKRTNIEELKSYFMSSLTDQGEADSVNLAQLKILLDDVFTQDLVPTKANFDLEKLAKKVINQTGVETLLYEHILNSPTYSKRVDVRQELGSNFSQLLSFSPNYVGYLVPYLYTPSGFNELDLSVGSPVLTEALQAYEGVAGSSPSALELYRISRDLKQMYQNDYINYWRDFAAHIQANNVDSADSLKATLSVLTTASNNPLAQLYGTISKYTSVEIEVPKAKEGEAQPPAQDADKKESARQIYIAFMPYHQQVEADDQGTKAIDTLLSQFTELETYLEKFYSSDKPQELAFSTLTAELKVSNPVSSVAKQTEKQPQLSLDIINGVTTQANEMVMLLAHGFLNTAWQSEVFQTYQDTIAAYYPFNKTASVDATTSDVASFFKSNGVLDKFYQSKLKGFSTDERSPFLPGLLPNSGLALDPNVWQMISKATDIRNALFLQDPQNLTLQFQLKAMEMSSNLTQFSIIAEKSLFSYQHGPRLWSKQTWSAKDVDKDSIGFKLQAQETQVADEKFTGSWAWFKLIEPRVVSTTSQDTTVKFVYDDSQVELSIKTQGQNNPFVPNFFSAFSLPASI
;
A
#
# COMPACT_ATOMS: atom_id res chain seq x y z
N MET A 1 -57.38 -6.18 8.29
CA MET A 1 -57.38 -5.96 6.83
C MET A 1 -57.86 -4.54 6.55
N SER A 2 -56.93 -3.62 6.32
CA SER A 2 -57.09 -2.46 5.42
C SER A 2 -55.70 -1.87 5.20
N ASP A 3 -55.23 -1.95 3.96
CA ASP A 3 -53.93 -1.46 3.51
C ASP A 3 -53.87 0.08 3.56
N ALA A 4 -52.78 0.60 4.13
CA ALA A 4 -52.42 2.01 4.00
C ALA A 4 -50.99 2.11 3.44
N LYS A 5 -50.89 2.64 2.21
CA LYS A 5 -49.66 2.90 1.44
C LYS A 5 -48.62 3.72 2.24
N PRO A 6 -47.31 3.48 2.08
CA PRO A 6 -46.27 4.27 2.72
C PRO A 6 -46.12 5.64 2.03
N THR A 7 -45.96 6.70 2.84
CA THR A 7 -45.86 8.10 2.42
C THR A 7 -44.48 8.43 1.83
N GLN A 8 -44.45 8.75 0.53
CA GLN A 8 -43.26 8.98 -0.29
C GLN A 8 -42.66 10.41 -0.20
N ASN A 9 -43.09 11.24 0.77
CA ASN A 9 -42.83 12.69 0.77
C ASN A 9 -41.67 13.19 1.65
N SER A 10 -41.18 12.42 2.64
CA SER A 10 -40.06 12.85 3.51
C SER A 10 -38.68 12.62 2.88
N THR A 11 -38.58 11.65 1.97
CA THR A 11 -37.35 11.29 1.24
C THR A 11 -36.99 12.35 0.19
N LYS A 12 -37.98 12.94 -0.49
CA LYS A 12 -37.74 13.97 -1.51
C LYS A 12 -37.16 15.26 -0.92
N ARG A 13 -37.64 15.72 0.24
CA ARG A 13 -37.15 16.98 0.85
C ARG A 13 -35.71 16.88 1.37
N SER A 14 -35.35 15.77 2.01
CA SER A 14 -33.99 15.56 2.50
C SER A 14 -32.97 15.45 1.36
N LEU A 15 -33.37 14.81 0.27
CA LEU A 15 -32.55 14.66 -0.93
C LEU A 15 -32.36 16.02 -1.65
N VAL A 16 -33.42 16.81 -1.80
CA VAL A 16 -33.35 18.16 -2.39
C VAL A 16 -32.42 19.10 -1.60
N TRP A 17 -32.51 19.10 -0.26
CA TRP A 17 -31.63 19.94 0.57
C TRP A 17 -30.17 19.48 0.56
N SER A 18 -29.90 18.18 0.50
CA SER A 18 -28.53 17.66 0.37
C SER A 18 -27.89 18.02 -0.99
N ILE A 19 -28.68 18.00 -2.07
CA ILE A 19 -28.21 18.39 -3.40
C ILE A 19 -27.96 19.90 -3.46
N LEU A 20 -28.89 20.71 -2.94
CA LEU A 20 -28.72 22.18 -2.91
C LEU A 20 -27.46 22.61 -2.16
N LEU A 21 -27.15 21.96 -1.04
CA LEU A 21 -25.95 22.25 -0.26
C LEU A 21 -24.67 21.80 -0.99
N ALA A 22 -24.68 20.62 -1.61
CA ALA A 22 -23.55 20.14 -2.41
C ALA A 22 -23.26 21.07 -3.58
N LEU A 23 -24.31 21.55 -4.27
CA LEU A 23 -24.21 22.46 -5.41
C LEU A 23 -23.70 23.85 -4.98
N LEU A 24 -24.13 24.33 -3.81
CA LEU A 24 -23.63 25.59 -3.24
C LEU A 24 -22.15 25.51 -2.85
N VAL A 25 -21.71 24.39 -2.28
CA VAL A 25 -20.28 24.16 -1.96
C VAL A 25 -19.44 24.02 -3.24
N MET A 26 -19.97 23.38 -4.29
CA MET A 26 -19.30 23.33 -5.60
C MET A 26 -19.19 24.71 -6.24
N LEU A 27 -20.24 25.53 -6.19
CA LEU A 27 -20.23 26.89 -6.75
C LEU A 27 -19.23 27.79 -6.04
N ILE A 28 -19.20 27.74 -4.70
CA ILE A 28 -18.25 28.53 -3.91
C ILE A 28 -16.83 28.02 -4.12
N GLY A 29 -16.63 26.69 -4.12
CA GLY A 29 -15.32 26.07 -4.36
C GLY A 29 -14.77 26.38 -5.75
N GLY A 30 -15.61 26.30 -6.78
CA GLY A 30 -15.27 26.63 -8.17
C GLY A 30 -14.99 28.12 -8.37
N ALA A 31 -15.72 29.00 -7.69
CA ALA A 31 -15.44 30.44 -7.72
C ALA A 31 -14.12 30.77 -7.02
N LEU A 32 -13.81 30.09 -5.90
CA LEU A 32 -12.54 30.27 -5.19
C LEU A 32 -11.34 29.79 -6.02
N THR A 33 -11.48 28.65 -6.72
CA THR A 33 -10.41 28.09 -7.54
C THR A 33 -10.17 28.92 -8.80
N TRP A 34 -11.23 29.50 -9.40
CA TRP A 34 -11.07 30.50 -10.45
C TRP A 34 -10.29 31.71 -9.94
N TRP A 35 -10.65 32.25 -8.79
CA TRP A 35 -10.03 33.47 -8.27
C TRP A 35 -8.55 33.29 -7.86
N LEU A 36 -8.17 32.13 -7.32
CA LEU A 36 -6.83 31.89 -6.80
C LEU A 36 -5.87 31.22 -7.80
N TYR A 37 -6.36 30.34 -8.70
CA TYR A 37 -5.51 29.53 -9.59
C TYR A 37 -6.16 29.31 -10.98
N PRO A 38 -6.18 30.33 -11.86
CA PRO A 38 -6.89 30.28 -13.14
C PRO A 38 -6.33 29.24 -14.12
N GLU A 39 -5.05 28.87 -14.04
CA GLU A 39 -4.45 27.85 -14.91
C GLU A 39 -4.78 26.40 -14.50
N LYS A 40 -5.32 26.20 -13.29
CA LYS A 40 -5.59 24.87 -12.71
C LYS A 40 -7.09 24.64 -12.45
N LEU A 41 -7.95 25.25 -13.27
CA LEU A 41 -9.42 25.20 -13.13
C LEU A 41 -9.99 23.78 -13.10
N ILE A 42 -9.43 22.86 -13.90
CA ILE A 42 -9.91 21.46 -13.98
C ILE A 42 -9.70 20.74 -12.65
N ILE A 43 -8.50 20.88 -12.06
CA ILE A 43 -8.16 20.23 -10.78
C ILE A 43 -8.99 20.84 -9.64
N GLY A 44 -9.14 22.17 -9.62
CA GLY A 44 -10.00 22.86 -8.66
C GLY A 44 -11.48 22.46 -8.77
N GLY A 45 -11.97 22.23 -9.99
CA GLY A 45 -13.31 21.70 -10.25
C GLY A 45 -13.50 20.29 -9.68
N ILE A 46 -12.54 19.39 -9.86
CA ILE A 46 -12.61 18.01 -9.33
C ILE A 46 -12.58 18.00 -7.80
N VAL A 47 -11.69 18.79 -7.19
CA VAL A 47 -11.59 18.88 -5.72
C VAL A 47 -12.88 19.44 -5.14
N SER A 48 -13.39 20.56 -5.66
CA SER A 48 -14.65 21.16 -5.18
C SER A 48 -15.84 20.22 -5.38
N PHE A 49 -15.89 19.47 -6.49
CA PHE A 49 -16.90 18.43 -6.73
C PHE A 49 -16.86 17.32 -5.68
N SER A 50 -15.67 16.77 -5.40
CA SER A 50 -15.49 15.71 -4.42
C SER A 50 -15.89 16.13 -3.00
N THR A 51 -15.49 17.33 -2.56
CA THR A 51 -15.88 17.88 -1.24
C THR A 51 -17.38 18.17 -1.15
N GLY A 52 -17.99 18.70 -2.21
CA GLY A 52 -19.44 18.94 -2.24
C GLY A 52 -20.24 17.64 -2.12
N LEU A 53 -19.78 16.58 -2.78
CA LEU A 53 -20.41 15.26 -2.75
C LEU A 53 -20.30 14.59 -1.37
N VAL A 54 -19.12 14.66 -0.73
CA VAL A 54 -18.91 14.13 0.63
C VAL A 54 -19.82 14.86 1.63
N ILE A 55 -19.88 16.19 1.58
CA ILE A 55 -20.73 16.99 2.48
C ILE A 55 -22.22 16.73 2.21
N GLY A 56 -22.63 16.58 0.95
CA GLY A 56 -23.99 16.20 0.57
C GLY A 56 -24.40 14.84 1.12
N LEU A 57 -23.53 13.82 1.03
CA LEU A 57 -23.78 12.49 1.59
C LEU A 57 -23.84 12.51 3.13
N LEU A 58 -22.94 13.25 3.77
CA LEU A 58 -22.87 13.36 5.23
C LEU A 58 -24.13 14.06 5.79
N THR A 59 -24.63 15.08 5.10
CA THR A 59 -25.87 15.77 5.47
C THR A 59 -27.12 14.94 5.21
N TYR A 60 -27.18 14.21 4.09
CA TYR A 60 -28.25 13.23 3.83
C TYR A 60 -28.30 12.16 4.93
N TRP A 61 -27.14 11.62 5.30
CA TRP A 61 -27.02 10.62 6.37
C TRP A 61 -27.47 11.15 7.74
N LEU A 62 -27.04 12.37 8.10
CA LEU A 62 -27.43 13.03 9.35
C LEU A 62 -28.94 13.35 9.42
N MET A 63 -29.55 13.75 8.30
CA MET A 63 -30.99 14.03 8.25
C MET A 63 -31.83 12.75 8.35
N ARG A 64 -31.37 11.66 7.74
CA ARG A 64 -32.07 10.36 7.79
C ARG A 64 -32.05 9.76 9.20
N ARG A 65 -31.01 10.04 9.99
CA ARG A 65 -30.88 9.58 11.39
C ARG A 65 -31.84 10.27 12.38
N LYS A 66 -32.49 11.37 11.99
CA LYS A 66 -33.46 12.12 12.82
C LYS A 66 -34.94 11.82 12.53
N GLY A 67 -35.23 10.94 11.57
CA GLY A 67 -36.61 10.59 11.19
C GLY A 67 -37.24 9.49 12.04
N GLY A 68 -37.35 9.71 13.36
CA GLY A 68 -38.15 8.86 14.25
C GLY A 68 -39.59 9.38 14.35
N GLU A 69 -40.52 8.59 13.82
CA GLU A 69 -42.00 8.60 13.94
C GLU A 69 -42.70 9.80 14.61
N SER A 70 -43.57 10.47 13.85
CA SER A 70 -44.70 11.23 14.40
C SER A 70 -46.03 10.58 13.98
N LYS A 71 -46.63 9.80 14.87
CA LYS A 71 -48.07 9.50 14.83
C LYS A 71 -48.79 10.53 15.73
N THR A 72 -49.78 11.19 15.13
CA THR A 72 -50.98 11.87 15.68
C THR A 72 -50.93 12.52 17.08
N PRO A 73 -51.43 13.77 17.24
CA PRO A 73 -51.30 14.53 18.47
C PRO A 73 -52.32 14.09 19.53
N ASP A 74 -51.89 13.26 20.48
CA ASP A 74 -52.52 13.23 21.79
C ASP A 74 -52.27 14.59 22.45
N GLN A 75 -53.32 15.32 22.81
CA GLN A 75 -53.23 16.61 23.51
C GLN A 75 -52.33 16.54 24.76
N GLN A 76 -52.26 15.37 25.41
CA GLN A 76 -51.33 15.08 26.49
C GLN A 76 -49.85 15.17 26.07
N ARG A 77 -49.44 14.62 24.92
CA ARG A 77 -48.04 14.70 24.45
C ARG A 77 -47.61 16.13 24.13
N LEU A 78 -48.48 16.92 23.50
CA LEU A 78 -48.22 18.34 23.22
C LEU A 78 -48.10 19.16 24.50
N LEU A 79 -48.92 18.86 25.51
CA LEU A 79 -48.88 19.52 26.81
C LEU A 79 -47.59 19.15 27.58
N ILE A 80 -47.19 17.87 27.57
CA ILE A 80 -45.92 17.41 28.15
C ILE A 80 -44.74 18.07 27.43
N GLN A 81 -44.75 18.18 26.10
CA GLN A 81 -43.68 18.82 25.34
C GLN A 81 -43.61 20.34 25.57
N LYS A 82 -44.74 21.02 25.76
CA LYS A 82 -44.78 22.43 26.15
C LYS A 82 -44.19 22.62 27.56
N ARG A 83 -44.61 21.78 28.53
CA ARG A 83 -44.10 21.81 29.91
C ARG A 83 -42.60 21.50 29.99
N SER A 84 -42.09 20.55 29.20
CA SER A 84 -40.65 20.25 29.15
C SER A 84 -39.82 21.40 28.54
N LYS A 85 -40.32 22.07 27.50
CA LYS A 85 -39.69 23.28 26.96
C LYS A 85 -39.65 24.42 27.98
N LEU A 86 -40.73 24.62 28.74
CA LEU A 86 -40.78 25.60 29.83
C LEU A 86 -39.74 25.24 30.91
N LEU A 87 -39.66 23.98 31.33
CA LEU A 87 -38.65 23.52 32.29
C LEU A 87 -37.21 23.86 31.86
N ALA A 88 -36.85 23.59 30.61
CA ALA A 88 -35.53 23.93 30.07
C ALA A 88 -35.27 25.45 30.04
N LEU A 89 -36.30 26.25 29.76
CA LEU A 89 -36.24 27.71 29.80
C LEU A 89 -36.04 28.23 31.23
N HIS A 90 -36.77 27.67 32.20
CA HIS A 90 -36.64 28.01 33.62
C HIS A 90 -35.25 27.67 34.15
N PHE A 91 -34.72 26.49 33.82
CA PHE A 91 -33.36 26.11 34.16
C PHE A 91 -32.32 27.13 33.64
N LYS A 92 -32.48 27.58 32.39
CA LYS A 92 -31.60 28.62 31.80
C LYS A 92 -31.74 29.97 32.51
N ARG A 93 -32.95 30.39 32.87
CA ARG A 93 -33.20 31.64 33.61
C ARG A 93 -32.59 31.58 35.01
N MET A 94 -32.78 30.48 35.73
CA MET A 94 -32.23 30.23 37.06
C MET A 94 -30.69 30.35 37.06
N ILE A 95 -30.00 29.70 36.11
CA ILE A 95 -28.54 29.83 35.96
C ILE A 95 -28.14 31.28 35.64
N GLY A 96 -28.94 31.98 34.83
CA GLY A 96 -28.71 33.39 34.51
C GLY A 96 -28.76 34.29 35.75
N VAL A 97 -29.70 34.05 36.66
CA VAL A 97 -29.81 34.78 37.94
C VAL A 97 -28.62 34.47 38.84
N GLN A 98 -28.21 33.20 38.93
CA GLN A 98 -27.05 32.80 39.74
C GLN A 98 -25.73 33.42 39.25
N LYS A 99 -25.49 33.44 37.94
CA LYS A 99 -24.31 34.11 37.35
C LYS A 99 -24.25 35.62 37.61
N ARG A 100 -25.40 36.27 37.86
CA ARG A 100 -25.46 37.70 38.18
C ARG A 100 -25.19 37.96 39.67
N LYS A 101 -25.65 37.07 40.56
CA LYS A 101 -25.44 37.19 42.01
C LYS A 101 -24.01 36.86 42.44
N LYS A 102 -23.30 35.96 41.76
CA LYS A 102 -21.94 35.52 42.11
C LYS A 102 -21.03 35.45 40.87
N ARG A 103 -19.83 36.04 40.96
CA ARG A 103 -18.80 35.98 39.90
C ARG A 103 -18.10 34.61 39.97
N LEU A 104 -18.76 33.59 39.45
CA LEU A 104 -18.22 32.22 39.38
C LEU A 104 -17.06 32.17 38.37
N ASN A 105 -15.88 31.69 38.79
CA ASN A 105 -14.72 31.49 37.91
C ASN A 105 -14.91 30.23 37.04
N SER A 106 -15.54 29.20 37.60
CA SER A 106 -15.88 27.96 36.92
C SER A 106 -17.36 27.61 37.14
N ARG A 107 -17.92 26.82 36.22
CA ARG A 107 -19.28 26.28 36.32
C ARG A 107 -19.41 25.19 37.39
N TYR A 108 -18.28 24.71 37.91
CA TYR A 108 -18.19 23.61 38.88
C TYR A 108 -18.02 24.08 40.33
N ASP A 109 -17.76 25.38 40.55
CA ASP A 109 -17.52 25.95 41.90
C ASP A 109 -18.76 25.89 42.81
N GLN A 110 -19.95 25.75 42.23
CA GLN A 110 -21.21 25.66 42.98
C GLN A 110 -21.80 24.25 42.80
N PRO A 111 -21.80 23.40 43.83
CA PRO A 111 -22.36 22.05 43.74
C PRO A 111 -23.88 22.06 43.54
N ILE A 112 -24.39 21.07 42.81
CA ILE A 112 -25.82 20.83 42.61
C ILE A 112 -26.22 19.54 43.31
N TYR A 113 -27.29 19.56 44.09
CA TYR A 113 -27.89 18.38 44.71
C TYR A 113 -29.32 18.17 44.20
N LEU A 114 -29.71 16.91 44.05
CA LEU A 114 -31.10 16.54 43.76
C LEU A 114 -31.78 16.11 45.06
N LEU A 115 -32.99 16.60 45.32
CA LEU A 115 -33.83 16.14 46.42
C LEU A 115 -34.98 15.31 45.84
N LEU A 116 -35.01 14.02 46.09
CA LEU A 116 -36.15 13.16 45.73
C LEU A 116 -37.12 13.13 46.91
N SER A 117 -38.35 13.58 46.68
CA SER A 117 -39.41 13.65 47.68
C SER A 117 -40.72 13.18 47.07
N ASP A 118 -41.62 12.56 47.84
CA ASP A 118 -42.97 12.26 47.37
C ASP A 118 -43.76 13.54 47.09
N ASP A 119 -43.68 14.49 48.02
CA ASP A 119 -44.34 15.79 47.94
C ASP A 119 -43.34 16.90 48.32
N PRO A 120 -42.68 17.51 47.32
CA PRO A 120 -41.68 18.54 47.56
C PRO A 120 -42.26 19.83 48.17
N CYS A 121 -43.59 20.01 48.13
CA CYS A 121 -44.25 21.15 48.77
C CYS A 121 -44.32 20.97 50.29
N LYS A 122 -44.51 19.74 50.78
CA LYS A 122 -44.46 19.43 52.22
C LYS A 122 -43.07 19.60 52.82
N ASP A 123 -42.04 19.24 52.06
CA ASP A 123 -40.65 19.36 52.50
C ASP A 123 -40.10 20.79 52.46
N LYS A 124 -40.91 21.77 52.03
CA LYS A 124 -40.51 23.18 51.94
C LYS A 124 -39.95 23.74 53.25
N SER A 125 -40.55 23.43 54.38
CA SER A 125 -40.07 23.92 55.69
C SER A 125 -38.67 23.39 56.00
N ILE A 126 -38.43 22.09 55.77
CA ILE A 126 -37.13 21.44 55.94
C ILE A 126 -36.08 22.06 55.00
N ILE A 127 -36.42 22.23 53.73
CA ILE A 127 -35.51 22.82 52.72
C ILE A 127 -35.16 24.27 53.09
N THR A 128 -36.13 25.07 53.56
CA THR A 128 -35.85 26.45 53.99
C THR A 128 -34.95 26.50 55.22
N GLN A 129 -35.06 25.53 56.13
CA GLN A 129 -34.21 25.44 57.31
C GLN A 129 -32.78 25.01 56.99
N MET A 130 -32.59 24.23 55.93
CA MET A 130 -31.26 23.94 55.38
C MET A 130 -30.58 25.17 54.75
N GLY A 131 -31.23 26.34 54.72
CA GLY A 131 -30.67 27.58 54.20
C GLY A 131 -30.91 27.81 52.70
N TYR A 132 -32.00 27.26 52.16
CA TYR A 132 -32.38 27.45 50.75
C TYR A 132 -33.61 28.34 50.59
N GLU A 133 -33.58 29.18 49.57
CA GLU A 133 -34.71 30.00 49.14
C GLU A 133 -35.36 29.42 47.87
N ALA A 134 -36.69 29.38 47.85
CA ALA A 134 -37.44 28.98 46.66
C ALA A 134 -37.21 29.98 45.51
N TYR A 135 -36.84 29.49 44.33
CA TYR A 135 -36.77 30.33 43.13
C TYR A 135 -38.18 30.67 42.65
N LYS A 136 -38.69 31.83 43.05
CA LYS A 136 -39.98 32.35 42.59
C LYS A 136 -39.83 32.97 41.19
N VAL A 137 -40.73 32.62 40.29
CA VAL A 137 -40.89 33.28 38.98
C VAL A 137 -42.24 33.99 39.02
N ASP A 138 -42.24 35.30 38.85
CA ASP A 138 -43.42 36.17 38.96
C ASP A 138 -44.56 35.85 37.94
N ASP A 139 -44.33 34.94 36.99
CA ASP A 139 -45.30 34.52 35.96
C ASP A 139 -46.03 33.19 36.27
N PHE A 140 -45.77 32.55 37.42
CA PHE A 140 -46.50 31.34 37.83
C PHE A 140 -47.77 31.74 38.59
N GLY A 141 -48.93 31.58 37.96
CA GLY A 141 -50.19 31.55 38.68
C GLY A 141 -50.16 30.45 39.76
N ASN A 142 -50.73 30.76 40.93
CA ASN A 142 -50.71 29.93 42.13
C ASN A 142 -51.35 28.51 42.00
N ASP A 143 -51.82 28.10 40.83
CA ASP A 143 -52.61 26.85 40.64
C ASP A 143 -51.85 25.75 39.86
N ILE A 144 -50.61 26.03 39.49
CA ILE A 144 -49.58 25.22 38.79
C ILE A 144 -48.66 24.34 39.63
N GLU A 145 -49.07 23.30 40.37
CA GLU A 145 -48.11 22.38 41.02
C GLU A 145 -47.19 21.74 39.97
N PHE A 146 -45.95 22.24 39.86
CA PHE A 146 -44.95 21.71 38.95
C PHE A 146 -44.09 20.68 39.70
N PRO A 147 -43.89 19.48 39.14
CA PRO A 147 -43.29 18.38 39.89
C PRO A 147 -41.77 18.52 40.09
N ILE A 148 -41.14 19.61 39.61
CA ILE A 148 -39.71 19.92 39.79
C ILE A 148 -39.58 21.39 40.21
N LEU A 149 -38.98 21.64 41.38
CA LEU A 149 -38.76 22.99 41.92
C LEU A 149 -37.26 23.27 42.08
N PHE A 150 -36.87 24.53 41.91
CA PHE A 150 -35.48 24.97 42.03
C PHE A 150 -35.31 25.81 43.30
N TRP A 151 -34.29 25.47 44.08
CA TRP A 151 -33.95 26.11 45.34
C TRP A 151 -32.51 26.60 45.30
N LEU A 152 -32.30 27.82 45.78
CA LEU A 152 -31.03 28.51 45.67
C LEU A 152 -30.47 28.81 47.06
N SER A 153 -29.19 28.55 47.24
CA SER A 153 -28.41 28.96 48.42
C SER A 153 -27.11 29.64 47.97
N GLU A 154 -26.37 30.26 48.89
CA GLU A 154 -25.06 30.88 48.63
C GLU A 154 -23.98 29.87 48.24
N HIS A 155 -24.10 28.64 48.76
CA HIS A 155 -23.09 27.59 48.65
C HIS A 155 -23.45 26.50 47.65
N SER A 156 -24.72 26.28 47.32
CA SER A 156 -25.15 25.21 46.42
C SER A 156 -26.52 25.46 45.79
N ILE A 157 -26.90 24.63 44.83
CA ILE A 157 -28.22 24.62 44.19
C ILE A 157 -28.89 23.29 44.53
N LEU A 158 -30.13 23.35 44.99
CA LEU A 158 -30.93 22.16 45.29
C LEU A 158 -32.11 22.09 44.33
N ILE A 159 -32.32 20.94 43.70
CA ILE A 159 -33.43 20.72 42.76
C ILE A 159 -34.33 19.65 43.36
N SER A 160 -35.52 20.03 43.79
CA SER A 160 -36.48 19.08 44.35
C SER A 160 -37.34 18.48 43.25
N ILE A 161 -37.45 17.16 43.27
CA ILE A 161 -38.13 16.34 42.28
C ILE A 161 -39.18 15.54 43.04
N SER A 162 -40.46 15.76 42.70
CA SER A 162 -41.56 14.93 43.22
C SER A 162 -41.40 13.50 42.71
N MET A 163 -41.83 12.50 43.46
CA MET A 163 -41.83 11.08 43.09
C MET A 163 -43.24 10.49 43.10
N GLY A 164 -44.26 11.36 43.13
CA GLY A 164 -45.68 10.98 43.09
C GLY A 164 -46.20 10.68 41.68
N GLU A 165 -47.49 10.38 41.58
CA GLU A 165 -48.18 9.93 40.35
C GLU A 165 -48.11 10.95 39.19
N ASP A 166 -47.86 12.24 39.49
CA ASP A 166 -47.78 13.32 38.50
C ASP A 166 -46.45 13.38 37.72
N GLN A 167 -45.47 12.55 38.06
CA GLN A 167 -44.19 12.52 37.35
C GLN A 167 -44.25 11.81 36.00
N GLN A 168 -43.78 12.51 34.97
CA GLN A 168 -43.61 11.97 33.63
C GLN A 168 -42.12 11.79 33.31
N PRO A 169 -41.68 10.65 32.73
CA PRO A 169 -40.26 10.39 32.42
C PRO A 169 -39.60 11.46 31.54
N GLN A 170 -40.38 12.17 30.72
CA GLN A 170 -39.88 13.23 29.83
C GLN A 170 -39.38 14.47 30.60
N TYR A 171 -39.91 14.77 31.78
CA TYR A 171 -39.46 15.90 32.60
C TYR A 171 -38.08 15.63 33.19
N LEU A 172 -37.89 14.42 33.75
CA LEU A 172 -36.59 13.97 34.27
C LEU A 172 -35.52 13.97 33.17
N LYS A 173 -35.86 13.47 31.98
CA LYS A 173 -34.97 13.48 30.81
C LYS A 173 -34.58 14.90 30.39
N THR A 174 -35.55 15.82 30.36
CA THR A 174 -35.27 17.20 29.94
C THR A 174 -34.39 17.94 30.96
N LEU A 175 -34.62 17.68 32.25
CA LEU A 175 -33.78 18.20 33.33
C LEU A 175 -32.35 17.64 33.23
N SER A 176 -32.21 16.32 33.11
CA SER A 176 -30.91 15.67 33.06
C SER A 176 -30.11 16.07 31.81
N ASP A 177 -30.76 16.19 30.66
CA ASP A 177 -30.16 16.71 29.43
C ASP A 177 -29.67 18.17 29.61
N SER A 178 -30.48 19.00 30.27
CA SER A 178 -30.13 20.41 30.54
C SER A 178 -28.93 20.51 31.49
N LEU A 179 -28.89 19.69 32.54
CA LEU A 179 -27.78 19.60 33.49
C LEU A 179 -26.49 19.09 32.82
N ASN A 180 -26.56 17.99 32.06
CA ASN A 180 -25.44 17.45 31.29
C ASN A 180 -24.89 18.44 30.27
N LYS A 181 -25.76 19.23 29.63
CA LYS A 181 -25.31 20.27 28.68
C LYS A 181 -24.58 21.41 29.36
N TRP A 182 -24.99 21.79 30.57
CA TRP A 182 -24.36 22.89 31.31
C TRP A 182 -23.06 22.47 32.01
N ARG A 183 -23.09 21.30 32.66
CA ARG A 183 -21.98 20.67 33.41
C ARG A 183 -21.73 19.22 32.94
N PRO A 184 -21.07 19.03 31.78
CA PRO A 184 -20.91 17.71 31.17
C PRO A 184 -20.01 16.73 31.93
N ARG A 185 -19.05 17.22 32.72
CA ARG A 185 -18.14 16.37 33.53
C ARG A 185 -18.75 15.90 34.84
N GLN A 186 -19.57 16.73 35.49
CA GLN A 186 -20.09 16.50 36.84
C GLN A 186 -21.42 17.26 36.94
N ALA A 187 -22.48 16.65 36.43
CA ALA A 187 -23.79 17.28 36.29
C ALA A 187 -24.43 17.60 37.64
N VAL A 188 -24.23 16.70 38.62
CA VAL A 188 -24.78 16.74 39.99
C VAL A 188 -23.70 16.20 40.95
N ASN A 189 -23.68 16.69 42.18
CA ASN A 189 -22.73 16.34 43.25
C ASN A 189 -23.25 15.29 44.23
N GLY A 190 -24.56 15.17 44.39
CA GLY A 190 -25.17 14.14 45.24
C GLY A 190 -26.69 14.19 45.21
N LEU A 191 -27.30 13.24 45.90
CA LEU A 191 -28.75 13.07 45.97
C LEU A 191 -29.20 12.95 47.44
N LEU A 192 -30.25 13.68 47.78
CA LEU A 192 -30.94 13.62 49.06
C LEU A 192 -32.26 12.90 48.82
N LEU A 193 -32.50 11.81 49.54
CA LEU A 193 -33.74 11.05 49.46
C LEU A 193 -34.55 11.32 50.71
N THR A 194 -35.72 11.96 50.60
CA THR A 194 -36.64 12.08 51.71
C THR A 194 -37.53 10.85 51.80
N THR A 195 -37.72 10.33 53.00
CA THR A 195 -38.58 9.19 53.28
C THR A 195 -39.36 9.49 54.54
N GLU A 196 -40.68 9.62 54.41
CA GLU A 196 -41.57 9.91 55.52
C GLU A 196 -41.74 8.66 56.41
N ILE A 197 -41.82 8.84 57.72
CA ILE A 197 -41.93 7.70 58.65
C ILE A 197 -43.20 6.88 58.46
N ALA A 198 -44.32 7.50 58.13
CA ALA A 198 -45.55 6.80 57.81
C ALA A 198 -45.36 5.76 56.69
N THR A 199 -44.42 6.00 55.76
CA THR A 199 -44.09 5.03 54.71
C THR A 199 -43.25 3.86 55.24
N LEU A 200 -42.35 4.11 56.20
CA LEU A 200 -41.54 3.09 56.88
C LEU A 200 -42.39 2.18 57.79
N LEU A 201 -43.44 2.74 58.38
CA LEU A 201 -44.40 2.04 59.24
C LEU A 201 -45.54 1.35 58.47
N GLY A 202 -45.57 1.51 57.14
CA GLY A 202 -46.57 0.89 56.28
C GLY A 202 -46.35 -0.61 56.05
N ASN A 203 -47.18 -1.20 55.18
CA ASN A 203 -47.04 -2.60 54.78
C ASN A 203 -45.66 -2.85 54.12
N GLN A 204 -44.98 -3.94 54.53
CA GLN A 204 -43.68 -4.37 54.00
C GLN A 204 -43.67 -4.48 52.47
N GLU A 205 -44.75 -4.97 51.84
CA GLU A 205 -44.82 -5.07 50.38
C GLU A 205 -44.74 -3.70 49.72
N LYS A 206 -45.49 -2.71 50.22
CA LYS A 206 -45.46 -1.33 49.71
C LYS A 206 -44.09 -0.67 49.91
N LEU A 207 -43.44 -0.96 51.04
CA LEU A 207 -42.11 -0.46 51.36
C LEU A 207 -41.04 -1.04 50.41
N THR A 208 -41.13 -2.34 50.07
CA THR A 208 -40.22 -2.96 49.10
C THR A 208 -40.42 -2.44 47.68
N GLN A 209 -41.67 -2.28 47.23
CA GLN A 209 -41.98 -1.67 45.92
C GLN A 209 -41.44 -0.25 45.83
N ARG A 210 -41.65 0.54 46.88
CA ARG A 210 -41.14 1.90 46.96
C ARG A 210 -39.61 1.97 46.88
N ALA A 211 -38.91 1.08 47.58
CA ALA A 211 -37.47 0.99 47.50
C ALA A 211 -36.98 0.67 46.07
N ASP A 212 -37.69 -0.22 45.36
CA ASP A 212 -37.36 -0.57 43.97
C ASP A 212 -37.61 0.59 42.99
N ASP A 213 -38.70 1.33 43.15
CA ASP A 213 -39.03 2.51 42.33
C ASP A 213 -37.98 3.62 42.49
N VAL A 214 -37.60 3.92 43.73
CA VAL A 214 -36.54 4.87 44.04
C VAL A 214 -35.21 4.40 43.48
N LYS A 215 -34.87 3.11 43.66
CA LYS A 215 -33.64 2.51 43.13
C LYS A 215 -33.56 2.68 41.60
N SER A 216 -34.66 2.41 40.90
CA SER A 216 -34.73 2.52 39.43
C SER A 216 -34.52 3.97 38.95
N THR A 217 -35.05 4.94 39.68
CA THR A 217 -34.93 6.36 39.35
C THR A 217 -33.51 6.87 39.58
N ILE A 218 -32.88 6.49 40.70
CA ILE A 218 -31.48 6.84 40.97
C ILE A 218 -30.55 6.19 39.94
N LYS A 219 -30.81 4.93 39.55
CA LYS A 219 -30.06 4.24 38.50
C LYS A 219 -30.18 4.97 37.16
N THR A 220 -31.38 5.44 36.80
CA THR A 220 -31.61 6.27 35.61
C THR A 220 -30.78 7.56 35.62
N PHE A 221 -30.67 8.23 36.77
CA PHE A 221 -29.81 9.40 36.91
C PHE A 221 -28.32 9.06 36.78
N ASN A 222 -27.86 8.01 37.48
CA ASN A 222 -26.49 7.53 37.39
C ASN A 222 -26.09 7.21 35.94
N ASP A 223 -26.94 6.50 35.21
CA ASP A 223 -26.72 6.14 33.81
C ASP A 223 -26.72 7.37 32.89
N THR A 224 -27.65 8.31 33.10
CA THR A 224 -27.76 9.51 32.27
C THR A 224 -26.59 10.47 32.48
N PHE A 225 -26.14 10.64 33.72
CA PHE A 225 -25.01 11.50 34.06
C PHE A 225 -23.66 10.81 33.85
N GLY A 226 -23.63 9.48 33.85
CA GLY A 226 -22.40 8.67 33.86
C GLY A 226 -21.61 8.86 35.16
N LEU A 227 -22.32 9.01 36.28
CA LEU A 227 -21.79 9.26 37.62
C LEU A 227 -22.39 8.25 38.60
N ASN A 228 -21.68 7.97 39.71
CA ASN A 228 -22.26 7.21 40.82
C ASN A 228 -22.61 8.18 41.95
N LEU A 229 -23.85 8.65 41.98
CA LEU A 229 -24.27 9.71 42.88
C LEU A 229 -24.25 9.23 44.35
N PRO A 230 -23.60 9.96 45.27
CA PRO A 230 -23.73 9.72 46.70
C PRO A 230 -25.16 10.04 47.16
N VAL A 231 -25.78 9.11 47.88
CA VAL A 231 -27.16 9.22 48.35
C VAL A 231 -27.21 9.37 49.87
N TYR A 232 -27.82 10.46 50.32
CA TYR A 232 -28.05 10.80 51.72
C TYR A 232 -29.54 10.59 52.03
N ASN A 233 -29.85 9.72 52.98
CA ASN A 233 -31.23 9.37 53.32
C ASN A 233 -31.72 10.27 54.45
N LEU A 234 -32.77 11.04 54.20
CA LEU A 234 -33.42 11.92 55.14
C LEU A 234 -34.75 11.30 55.55
N ILE A 235 -34.82 10.79 56.77
CA ILE A 235 -36.06 10.31 57.36
C ILE A 235 -36.80 11.55 57.89
N THR A 236 -37.89 11.91 57.24
CA THR A 236 -38.66 13.13 57.55
C THR A 236 -39.85 12.83 58.46
N ASN A 237 -40.35 13.88 59.11
CA ASN A 237 -41.50 13.84 60.00
C ASN A 237 -41.35 12.91 61.22
N MET A 238 -40.20 12.97 61.92
CA MET A 238 -40.00 12.27 63.21
C MET A 238 -41.08 12.53 64.27
N GLY A 239 -41.81 13.63 64.18
CA GLY A 239 -42.97 13.89 65.03
C GLY A 239 -44.16 12.94 64.85
N GLN A 240 -44.13 12.06 63.84
CA GLN A 240 -45.08 10.96 63.71
C GLN A 240 -44.79 9.81 64.67
N VAL A 241 -43.56 9.68 65.17
CA VAL A 241 -43.21 8.68 66.19
C VAL A 241 -43.58 9.27 67.53
N ASN A 242 -44.35 8.52 68.32
CA ASN A 242 -44.76 8.99 69.62
C ASN A 242 -43.53 9.24 70.53
N ASP A 243 -43.62 10.24 71.41
CA ASP A 243 -42.60 10.61 72.40
C ASP A 243 -41.26 11.17 71.88
N PHE A 244 -40.93 11.04 70.59
CA PHE A 244 -39.62 11.44 70.05
C PHE A 244 -39.37 12.95 70.12
N CYS A 245 -40.33 13.76 69.64
CA CYS A 245 -40.17 15.22 69.66
C CYS A 245 -40.19 15.79 71.09
N GLN A 246 -40.93 15.16 72.00
CA GLN A 246 -41.00 15.53 73.42
C GLN A 246 -39.69 15.25 74.15
N PHE A 247 -38.95 14.20 73.75
CA PHE A 247 -37.60 13.97 74.27
C PHE A 247 -36.66 15.13 73.92
N PHE A 248 -36.70 15.61 72.66
CA PHE A 248 -35.79 16.65 72.20
C PHE A 248 -36.17 18.08 72.60
N SER A 249 -37.40 18.32 73.06
CA SER A 249 -37.82 19.61 73.60
C SER A 249 -37.05 19.99 74.89
N ALA A 250 -36.52 18.99 75.59
CA ALA A 250 -35.72 19.14 76.82
C ALA A 250 -34.30 19.70 76.60
N PHE A 251 -33.82 19.76 75.35
CA PHE A 251 -32.48 20.23 75.03
C PHE A 251 -32.48 21.65 74.45
N ASP A 252 -31.31 22.29 74.49
CA ASP A 252 -31.10 23.60 73.90
C ASP A 252 -31.18 23.59 72.37
N GLU A 253 -31.40 24.77 71.80
CA GLU A 253 -31.52 24.97 70.36
C GLU A 253 -30.29 24.45 69.58
N ALA A 254 -29.08 24.62 70.13
CA ALA A 254 -27.85 24.14 69.50
C ALA A 254 -27.87 22.62 69.27
N LYS A 255 -28.34 21.83 70.25
CA LYS A 255 -28.48 20.37 70.12
C LYS A 255 -29.60 19.98 69.17
N ARG A 256 -30.71 20.74 69.14
CA ARG A 256 -31.81 20.52 68.18
C ARG A 256 -31.43 20.84 66.75
N ASN A 257 -30.50 21.76 66.53
CA ASN A 257 -30.03 22.14 65.20
C ASN A 257 -28.88 21.26 64.70
N ASP A 258 -28.24 20.48 65.58
CA ASP A 258 -27.18 19.54 65.24
C ASP A 258 -27.70 18.39 64.35
N VAL A 259 -26.81 17.54 63.86
CA VAL A 259 -27.19 16.42 62.98
C VAL A 259 -27.45 15.16 63.82
N PHE A 260 -28.67 14.63 63.73
CA PHE A 260 -29.01 13.33 64.33
C PHE A 260 -29.06 12.24 63.26
N GLY A 261 -28.04 11.39 63.24
CA GLY A 261 -27.87 10.33 62.24
C GLY A 261 -26.42 9.83 62.18
N ALA A 262 -26.12 9.01 61.17
CA ALA A 262 -24.78 8.45 60.97
C ALA A 262 -24.36 8.51 59.49
N THR A 263 -23.07 8.80 59.27
CA THR A 263 -22.44 8.85 57.94
C THR A 263 -21.52 7.64 57.76
N SER A 264 -21.77 6.85 56.72
CA SER A 264 -21.03 5.62 56.40
C SER A 264 -19.60 5.93 55.93
N PRO A 265 -18.62 5.04 56.14
CA PRO A 265 -17.39 5.06 55.36
C PRO A 265 -17.69 4.81 53.87
N VAL A 266 -16.80 5.26 52.98
CA VAL A 266 -16.99 5.19 51.52
C VAL A 266 -16.64 3.80 51.01
N LEU A 267 -17.61 3.07 50.47
CA LEU A 267 -17.42 1.74 49.91
C LEU A 267 -17.12 1.82 48.41
N LYS A 268 -16.04 1.16 47.95
CA LYS A 268 -15.61 1.18 46.53
C LYS A 268 -16.66 0.66 45.54
N ASN A 269 -17.43 -0.36 45.95
CA ASN A 269 -18.40 -1.03 45.09
C ASN A 269 -19.85 -0.57 45.31
N GLY A 270 -20.05 0.49 46.12
CA GLY A 270 -21.36 0.91 46.60
C GLY A 270 -22.02 -0.13 47.51
N GLY A 271 -23.28 0.12 47.88
CA GLY A 271 -24.03 -0.69 48.85
C GLY A 271 -23.98 -0.16 50.28
N ILE A 272 -24.62 -0.89 51.18
CA ILE A 272 -24.66 -0.62 52.62
C ILE A 272 -24.08 -1.82 53.37
N ASP A 273 -23.25 -1.55 54.38
CA ASP A 273 -22.71 -2.57 55.28
C ASP A 273 -23.70 -2.80 56.44
N ALA A 274 -24.03 -4.07 56.68
CA ALA A 274 -25.00 -4.47 57.69
C ALA A 274 -24.46 -4.29 59.11
N ASP A 275 -23.19 -4.64 59.32
CA ASP A 275 -22.56 -4.57 60.64
C ASP A 275 -22.43 -3.10 61.06
N TRP A 276 -21.94 -2.24 60.16
CA TRP A 276 -21.86 -0.79 60.38
C TRP A 276 -23.23 -0.18 60.72
N TYR A 277 -24.29 -0.53 59.98
CA TYR A 277 -25.62 0.02 60.24
C TYR A 277 -26.13 -0.38 61.63
N HIS A 278 -25.97 -1.65 62.00
CA HIS A 278 -26.42 -2.16 63.29
C HIS A 278 -25.66 -1.50 64.45
N GLU A 279 -24.33 -1.37 64.34
CA GLU A 279 -23.47 -0.71 65.34
C GLU A 279 -23.82 0.78 65.52
N GLU A 280 -23.93 1.54 64.42
CA GLU A 280 -24.20 2.98 64.50
C GLU A 280 -25.63 3.28 64.99
N TYR A 281 -26.62 2.47 64.60
CA TYR A 281 -27.98 2.66 65.11
C TYR A 281 -28.06 2.34 66.61
N ASP A 282 -27.39 1.28 67.08
CA ASP A 282 -27.32 0.95 68.52
C ASP A 282 -26.57 2.02 69.31
N HIS A 283 -25.56 2.65 68.70
CA HIS A 283 -24.87 3.79 69.26
C HIS A 283 -25.81 5.00 69.41
N LEU A 284 -26.63 5.33 68.42
CA LEU A 284 -27.66 6.39 68.53
C LEU A 284 -28.68 6.09 69.65
N ILE A 285 -29.16 4.84 69.76
CA ILE A 285 -30.05 4.44 70.88
C ILE A 285 -29.33 4.62 72.23
N SER A 286 -28.07 4.19 72.32
CA SER A 286 -27.27 4.30 73.54
C SER A 286 -27.06 5.76 73.94
N GLN A 287 -26.87 6.67 72.96
CA GLN A 287 -26.81 8.11 73.20
C GLN A 287 -28.13 8.68 73.71
N LEU A 288 -29.28 8.23 73.18
CA LEU A 288 -30.58 8.62 73.71
C LEU A 288 -30.75 8.16 75.16
N ILE A 289 -30.44 6.89 75.44
CA ILE A 289 -30.52 6.29 76.79
C ILE A 289 -29.61 7.05 77.77
N ALA A 290 -28.36 7.31 77.40
CA ALA A 290 -27.43 8.05 78.26
C ALA A 290 -27.92 9.48 78.58
N ASN A 291 -28.60 10.12 77.64
CA ASN A 291 -29.14 11.47 77.81
C ASN A 291 -30.51 11.51 78.51
N THR A 292 -31.19 10.38 78.74
CA THR A 292 -32.50 10.34 79.43
C THR A 292 -32.45 10.97 80.82
N SER A 293 -31.43 10.69 81.62
CA SER A 293 -31.29 11.24 82.98
C SER A 293 -31.20 12.76 82.98
N SER A 294 -30.41 13.33 82.04
CA SER A 294 -30.31 14.77 81.85
C SER A 294 -31.65 15.36 81.41
N ALA A 295 -32.32 14.75 80.43
CA ALA A 295 -33.62 15.24 79.92
C ALA A 295 -34.72 15.18 81.01
N LEU A 296 -34.76 14.11 81.82
CA LEU A 296 -35.69 13.96 82.94
C LEU A 296 -35.50 15.04 84.01
N SER A 297 -34.26 15.49 84.23
CA SER A 297 -33.97 16.55 85.21
C SER A 297 -34.45 17.94 84.75
N SER A 298 -34.47 18.18 83.44
CA SER A 298 -34.91 19.46 82.84
C SER A 298 -36.43 19.63 82.70
N GLN A 299 -37.21 18.55 82.84
CA GLN A 299 -38.66 18.58 82.63
C GLN A 299 -39.42 18.22 83.91
N LEU A 300 -40.35 19.10 84.32
CA LEU A 300 -41.19 18.90 85.51
C LEU A 300 -42.55 18.26 85.19
N ASN A 301 -43.01 18.36 83.93
CA ASN A 301 -44.30 17.80 83.52
C ASN A 301 -44.24 16.26 83.44
N GLN A 302 -45.16 15.59 84.14
CA GLN A 302 -45.25 14.13 84.19
C GLN A 302 -45.40 13.50 82.80
N GLU A 303 -46.19 14.11 81.91
CA GLU A 303 -46.40 13.59 80.54
C GLU A 303 -45.10 13.61 79.75
N TYR A 304 -44.35 14.73 79.78
CA TYR A 304 -43.03 14.83 79.13
C TYR A 304 -42.02 13.86 79.72
N ARG A 305 -42.04 13.63 81.04
CA ARG A 305 -41.14 12.67 81.69
C ARG A 305 -41.45 11.22 81.28
N ASN A 306 -42.73 10.87 81.13
CA ASN A 306 -43.13 9.58 80.59
C ASN A 306 -42.64 9.41 79.15
N SER A 307 -42.81 10.44 78.31
CA SER A 307 -42.30 10.45 76.94
C SER A 307 -40.78 10.30 76.87
N ILE A 308 -40.04 11.00 77.73
CA ILE A 308 -38.57 10.92 77.77
C ILE A 308 -38.09 9.48 78.06
N CYS A 309 -38.80 8.74 78.92
CA CYS A 309 -38.49 7.34 79.20
C CYS A 309 -38.86 6.40 78.05
N ALA A 310 -39.96 6.67 77.33
CA ALA A 310 -40.46 5.81 76.25
C ALA A 310 -39.72 6.03 74.92
N ALA A 311 -39.23 7.24 74.65
CA ALA A 311 -38.66 7.63 73.36
C ALA A 311 -37.50 6.75 72.85
N PRO A 312 -36.50 6.34 73.67
CA PRO A 312 -35.43 5.46 73.18
C PRO A 312 -35.93 4.10 72.70
N TYR A 313 -36.97 3.55 73.35
CA TYR A 313 -37.57 2.28 72.98
C TYR A 313 -38.44 2.40 71.73
N GLN A 314 -39.25 3.48 71.62
CA GLN A 314 -40.01 3.81 70.41
C GLN A 314 -39.08 3.93 69.20
N PHE A 315 -37.96 4.66 69.37
CA PHE A 315 -36.94 4.83 68.34
C PHE A 315 -36.22 3.52 67.99
N GLY A 316 -35.99 2.64 68.98
CA GLY A 316 -35.40 1.33 68.75
C GLY A 316 -36.23 0.43 67.82
N LEU A 317 -37.56 0.51 67.87
CA LEU A 317 -38.45 -0.28 67.01
C LEU A 317 -38.36 0.08 65.52
N LEU A 318 -37.88 1.27 65.18
CA LEU A 318 -37.68 1.70 63.79
C LEU A 318 -36.44 1.07 63.13
N LYS A 319 -35.51 0.51 63.93
CA LYS A 319 -34.24 -0.03 63.44
C LYS A 319 -34.47 -1.06 62.33
N GLN A 320 -35.44 -1.96 62.51
CA GLN A 320 -35.67 -3.07 61.59
C GLN A 320 -36.39 -2.63 60.31
N SER A 321 -37.41 -1.77 60.40
CA SER A 321 -38.13 -1.28 59.21
C SER A 321 -37.22 -0.41 58.33
N LEU A 322 -36.41 0.45 58.93
CA LEU A 322 -35.41 1.25 58.22
C LEU A 322 -34.34 0.37 57.57
N TRP A 323 -33.86 -0.67 58.26
CA TRP A 323 -32.91 -1.62 57.69
C TRP A 323 -33.46 -2.31 56.44
N HIS A 324 -34.69 -2.85 56.50
CA HIS A 324 -35.31 -3.51 55.36
C HIS A 324 -35.44 -2.59 54.14
N PHE A 325 -35.79 -1.32 54.38
CA PHE A 325 -35.86 -0.30 53.32
C PHE A 325 -34.48 -0.03 52.71
N LEU A 326 -33.48 0.30 53.53
CA LEU A 326 -32.13 0.63 53.07
C LEU A 326 -31.45 -0.57 52.40
N GLN A 327 -31.56 -1.76 52.99
CA GLN A 327 -31.01 -2.99 52.41
C GLN A 327 -31.60 -3.25 51.03
N ARG A 328 -32.92 -3.10 50.84
CA ARG A 328 -33.55 -3.28 49.52
C ARG A 328 -33.09 -2.23 48.50
N LEU A 329 -33.01 -0.97 48.92
CA LEU A 329 -32.63 0.16 48.06
C LEU A 329 -31.16 0.08 47.58
N TYR A 330 -30.23 -0.24 48.48
CA TYR A 330 -28.78 -0.16 48.20
C TYR A 330 -28.15 -1.49 47.75
N ARG A 331 -28.85 -2.62 47.83
CA ARG A 331 -28.35 -3.94 47.39
C ARG A 331 -27.95 -3.91 45.91
N GLY A 332 -26.70 -4.27 45.61
CA GLY A 332 -26.21 -4.42 44.23
C GLY A 332 -26.81 -5.64 43.51
N ASP A 333 -26.95 -5.54 42.18
CA ASP A 333 -27.27 -6.70 41.33
C ASP A 333 -25.97 -7.45 41.02
N GLN A 334 -26.02 -8.75 40.69
CA GLN A 334 -24.81 -9.60 40.50
C GLN A 334 -23.76 -9.04 39.52
N LEU A 335 -24.17 -8.16 38.60
CA LEU A 335 -23.34 -7.60 37.53
C LEU A 335 -23.18 -6.06 37.61
N SER A 336 -23.79 -5.39 38.58
CA SER A 336 -23.72 -3.93 38.71
C SER A 336 -23.45 -3.51 40.15
N ASN A 337 -22.56 -2.55 40.32
CA ASN A 337 -22.28 -1.92 41.61
C ASN A 337 -23.56 -1.45 42.30
N GLY A 338 -23.58 -1.52 43.64
CA GLY A 338 -24.68 -0.98 44.44
C GLY A 338 -24.74 0.54 44.34
N LEU A 339 -25.89 1.11 44.73
CA LEU A 339 -26.00 2.56 44.88
C LEU A 339 -25.05 3.05 45.98
N ASN A 340 -24.49 4.25 45.83
CA ASN A 340 -23.51 4.78 46.77
C ASN A 340 -24.21 5.36 48.01
N PHE A 341 -24.34 4.56 49.06
CA PHE A 341 -24.91 4.96 50.34
C PHE A 341 -23.95 5.86 51.13
N ARG A 342 -24.42 7.01 51.61
CA ARG A 342 -23.62 7.90 52.48
C ARG A 342 -24.05 7.95 53.93
N GLY A 343 -25.32 7.75 54.22
CA GLY A 343 -25.81 7.82 55.59
C GLY A 343 -27.31 7.98 55.67
N PHE A 344 -27.80 7.94 56.91
CA PHE A 344 -29.20 8.16 57.26
C PHE A 344 -29.29 9.22 58.36
N TYR A 345 -30.22 10.16 58.21
CA TYR A 345 -30.41 11.29 59.12
C TYR A 345 -31.89 11.51 59.37
N PHE A 346 -32.24 11.90 60.58
CA PHE A 346 -33.63 12.08 60.99
C PHE A 346 -33.95 13.57 61.13
N THR A 347 -35.12 13.98 60.64
CA THR A 347 -35.53 15.39 60.66
C THR A 347 -37.01 15.54 60.97
N HIS A 348 -37.40 16.71 61.49
CA HIS A 348 -38.79 17.07 61.69
C HIS A 348 -39.06 18.52 61.31
N SER A 349 -40.15 18.72 60.57
CA SER A 349 -40.61 19.96 59.95
C SER A 349 -41.49 20.85 60.85
N GLY A 350 -41.89 20.36 62.04
CA GLY A 350 -42.75 21.09 62.99
C GLY A 350 -44.25 21.08 62.66
N SER A 351 -44.68 20.35 61.62
CA SER A 351 -46.10 20.18 61.27
C SER A 351 -46.75 19.05 62.07
N GLY A 352 -47.88 19.34 62.73
CA GLY A 352 -48.63 18.38 63.53
C GLY A 352 -49.37 17.35 62.66
N GLU A 353 -48.80 16.16 62.55
CA GLU A 353 -49.38 15.02 61.81
C GLU A 353 -49.84 13.91 62.77
N LYS A 354 -50.50 12.87 62.22
CA LYS A 354 -50.96 11.73 63.00
C LYS A 354 -49.76 10.99 63.61
N GLN A 355 -49.82 10.76 64.92
CA GLN A 355 -48.79 10.05 65.67
C GLN A 355 -49.07 8.55 65.74
N TYR A 356 -48.01 7.75 65.69
CA TYR A 356 -48.01 6.30 65.76
C TYR A 356 -47.27 5.87 67.05
N ASP A 357 -47.97 5.14 67.90
CA ASP A 357 -47.38 4.50 69.08
C ASP A 357 -46.91 3.09 68.72
N LEU A 358 -45.60 2.95 68.53
CA LEU A 358 -45.00 1.70 68.06
C LEU A 358 -44.94 0.64 69.16
N LEU A 359 -44.70 1.06 70.40
CA LEU A 359 -44.64 0.15 71.55
C LEU A 359 -46.02 -0.44 71.81
N ALA A 360 -47.05 0.42 71.80
CA ALA A 360 -48.42 -0.04 71.95
C ALA A 360 -48.82 -0.98 70.81
N ASN A 361 -48.41 -0.69 69.57
CA ASN A 361 -48.71 -1.57 68.43
C ASN A 361 -48.07 -2.97 68.57
N VAL A 362 -46.80 -3.05 68.95
CA VAL A 362 -46.11 -4.35 69.17
C VAL A 362 -46.77 -5.16 70.28
N VAL A 363 -47.15 -4.51 71.39
CA VAL A 363 -47.87 -5.18 72.48
C VAL A 363 -49.26 -5.63 72.02
N ASN A 364 -49.96 -4.82 71.23
CA ASN A 364 -51.29 -5.14 70.72
C ASN A 364 -51.26 -6.30 69.71
N GLU A 365 -50.27 -6.34 68.82
CA GLU A 365 -50.00 -7.45 67.90
C GLU A 365 -49.70 -8.74 68.68
N SER A 366 -48.90 -8.67 69.74
CA SER A 366 -48.60 -9.83 70.59
C SER A 366 -49.82 -10.38 71.34
N LEU A 367 -50.83 -9.52 71.58
CA LEU A 367 -52.09 -9.87 72.25
C LEU A 367 -53.22 -10.24 71.28
N GLY A 368 -52.98 -10.20 69.96
CA GLY A 368 -53.94 -10.63 68.93
C GLY A 368 -55.06 -9.63 68.62
N ASN A 369 -54.89 -8.35 68.93
CA ASN A 369 -55.89 -7.30 68.69
C ASN A 369 -55.55 -6.48 67.43
N GLU A 370 -56.51 -6.29 66.53
CA GLU A 370 -56.27 -5.62 65.22
C GLU A 370 -56.37 -4.07 65.25
N LYS A 371 -56.91 -3.47 66.32
CA LYS A 371 -57.12 -2.01 66.40
C LYS A 371 -56.71 -1.42 67.75
N PHE A 372 -55.89 -0.37 67.69
CA PHE A 372 -55.45 0.43 68.85
C PHE A 372 -56.15 1.80 68.84
N GLN A 373 -56.51 2.30 70.03
CA GLN A 373 -57.13 3.62 70.20
C GLN A 373 -56.03 4.68 70.43
N GLN A 374 -55.78 5.52 69.42
CA GLN A 374 -54.70 6.52 69.45
C GLN A 374 -54.95 7.58 70.55
N HIS A 375 -53.98 7.75 71.46
CA HIS A 375 -53.92 8.92 72.34
C HIS A 375 -53.33 10.10 71.56
N GLN A 376 -53.98 11.26 71.60
CA GLN A 376 -53.42 12.51 71.08
C GLN A 376 -52.48 13.12 72.12
N GLN A 377 -51.18 13.21 71.81
CA GLN A 377 -50.23 13.95 72.64
C GLN A 377 -50.21 15.44 72.28
N ILE A 378 -49.54 16.22 73.12
CA ILE A 378 -49.29 17.66 72.89
C ILE A 378 -48.44 17.81 71.62
N PRO A 379 -48.91 18.57 70.62
CA PRO A 379 -48.16 18.79 69.39
C PRO A 379 -46.91 19.62 69.67
N VAL A 380 -45.75 19.13 69.23
CA VAL A 380 -44.48 19.85 69.28
C VAL A 380 -44.27 20.53 67.94
N THR A 381 -44.22 21.86 67.91
CA THR A 381 -44.06 22.67 66.69
C THR A 381 -42.60 22.98 66.34
N GLN A 382 -41.66 22.51 67.17
CA GLN A 382 -40.23 22.75 66.97
C GLN A 382 -39.69 21.88 65.85
N THR A 383 -38.84 22.46 65.02
CA THR A 383 -38.12 21.74 63.99
C THR A 383 -36.83 21.15 64.52
N LEU A 384 -36.51 19.95 64.06
CA LEU A 384 -35.39 19.17 64.58
C LEU A 384 -34.46 18.77 63.44
N PHE A 385 -33.17 18.98 63.69
CA PHE A 385 -32.00 18.45 62.99
C PHE A 385 -31.88 18.79 61.49
N ALA A 386 -32.67 19.72 60.95
CA ALA A 386 -32.61 20.07 59.52
C ALA A 386 -31.49 21.07 59.18
N GLN A 387 -31.15 22.00 60.09
CA GLN A 387 -30.34 23.18 59.78
C GLN A 387 -28.88 22.86 59.39
N HIS A 388 -28.20 22.00 60.15
CA HIS A 388 -26.77 21.73 59.93
C HIS A 388 -26.47 20.57 58.98
N ILE A 389 -27.47 19.82 58.50
CA ILE A 389 -27.26 18.66 57.61
C ILE A 389 -26.48 19.05 56.35
N MET A 390 -26.91 20.12 55.68
CA MET A 390 -26.28 20.52 54.42
C MET A 390 -24.85 21.04 54.65
N ASN A 391 -24.66 21.90 55.66
CA ASN A 391 -23.39 22.57 55.91
C ASN A 391 -22.33 21.66 56.56
N HIS A 392 -22.69 20.80 57.52
CA HIS A 392 -21.73 19.98 58.25
C HIS A 392 -21.46 18.63 57.58
N VAL A 393 -22.40 18.10 56.79
CA VAL A 393 -22.28 16.75 56.21
C VAL A 393 -22.20 16.82 54.69
N VAL A 394 -23.27 17.26 54.02
CA VAL A 394 -23.45 17.04 52.58
C VAL A 394 -22.48 17.87 51.72
N LEU A 395 -22.23 19.13 52.09
CA LEU A 395 -21.35 20.02 51.33
C LEU A 395 -19.86 19.69 51.50
N ASN A 396 -19.48 19.11 52.65
CA ASN A 396 -18.10 18.69 52.90
C ASN A 396 -17.67 17.52 52.01
N GLU A 397 -18.64 16.75 51.48
CA GLU A 397 -18.41 15.61 50.59
C GLU A 397 -18.72 15.92 49.10
N ASN A 398 -18.70 17.19 48.70
CA ASN A 398 -19.12 17.61 47.35
C ASN A 398 -18.27 17.03 46.19
N GLU A 399 -17.02 16.64 46.43
CA GLU A 399 -16.10 16.05 45.44
C GLU A 399 -16.26 14.53 45.26
N LEU A 400 -16.97 13.87 46.17
CA LEU A 400 -17.04 12.40 46.25
C LEU A 400 -17.65 11.72 45.02
N VAL A 401 -18.53 12.40 44.30
CA VAL A 401 -19.21 11.87 43.10
C VAL A 401 -18.25 11.59 41.93
N GLY A 402 -17.05 12.19 41.95
CA GLY A 402 -16.09 12.11 40.86
C GLY A 402 -16.55 12.78 39.58
N VAL A 403 -15.99 12.34 38.45
CA VAL A 403 -16.23 12.93 37.12
C VAL A 403 -16.57 11.84 36.10
N ASN A 404 -17.37 12.22 35.10
CA ASN A 404 -17.68 11.37 33.96
C ASN A 404 -16.43 11.19 33.10
N ARG A 405 -15.71 10.08 33.34
CA ARG A 405 -14.46 9.71 32.66
C ARG A 405 -14.54 9.75 31.13
N ARG A 406 -15.69 9.37 30.54
CA ARG A 406 -15.85 9.39 29.07
C ARG A 406 -15.78 10.81 28.52
N LYS A 407 -16.45 11.76 29.17
CA LYS A 407 -16.48 13.17 28.75
C LYS A 407 -15.15 13.87 29.03
N GLU A 408 -14.49 13.52 30.12
CA GLU A 408 -13.17 14.03 30.48
C GLU A 408 -12.10 13.58 29.48
N ASN A 409 -12.00 12.26 29.22
CA ASN A 409 -11.04 11.73 28.24
C ASN A 409 -11.28 12.29 26.84
N MET A 410 -12.54 12.47 26.43
CA MET A 410 -12.87 13.09 25.16
C MET A 410 -12.35 14.53 25.08
N LEU A 411 -12.44 15.30 26.17
CA LEU A 411 -11.93 16.68 26.19
C LEU A 411 -10.40 16.70 26.15
N ILE A 412 -9.72 15.87 26.95
CA ILE A 412 -8.26 15.75 26.96
C ILE A 412 -7.75 15.37 25.55
N PHE A 413 -8.43 14.43 24.89
CA PHE A 413 -8.13 14.06 23.51
C PHE A 413 -8.23 15.25 22.54
N TRP A 414 -9.32 16.03 22.58
CA TRP A 414 -9.48 17.19 21.71
C TRP A 414 -8.45 18.28 21.97
N GLN A 415 -8.06 18.50 23.23
CA GLN A 415 -6.98 19.42 23.57
C GLN A 415 -5.64 18.95 23.01
N GLY A 416 -5.31 17.66 23.15
CA GLY A 416 -4.11 17.08 22.57
C GLY A 416 -4.09 17.12 21.03
N ALA A 417 -5.22 16.86 20.37
CA ALA A 417 -5.32 16.96 18.92
C ALA A 417 -5.08 18.39 18.41
N TYR A 418 -5.60 19.40 19.13
CA TYR A 418 -5.40 20.80 18.78
C TYR A 418 -3.94 21.24 18.93
N THR A 419 -3.27 20.86 20.03
CA THR A 419 -1.86 21.22 20.24
C THR A 419 -0.95 20.55 19.20
N VAL A 420 -1.19 19.28 18.86
CA VAL A 420 -0.46 18.57 17.80
C VAL A 420 -0.69 19.23 16.44
N PHE A 421 -1.93 19.62 16.12
CA PHE A 421 -2.23 20.32 14.87
C PHE A 421 -1.47 21.64 14.76
N CYS A 422 -1.48 22.46 15.81
CA CYS A 422 -0.72 23.72 15.82
C CYS A 422 0.79 23.49 15.68
N ALA A 423 1.35 22.46 16.32
CA ALA A 423 2.77 22.11 16.20
C ALA A 423 3.14 21.67 14.77
N VAL A 424 2.33 20.82 14.14
CA VAL A 424 2.55 20.37 12.76
C VAL A 424 2.46 21.53 11.77
N LEU A 425 1.49 22.44 11.97
CA LEU A 425 1.35 23.62 11.12
C LEU A 425 2.56 24.54 11.21
N LEU A 426 3.09 24.75 12.42
CA LEU A 426 4.30 25.54 12.64
C LEU A 426 5.52 24.88 11.97
N ILE A 427 5.69 23.56 12.11
CA ILE A 427 6.77 22.81 11.46
C ILE A 427 6.66 22.91 9.94
N ALA A 428 5.45 22.80 9.37
CA ALA A 428 5.24 22.91 7.93
C ALA A 428 5.61 24.30 7.40
N ILE A 429 5.25 25.37 8.11
CA ILE A 429 5.63 26.75 7.74
C ILE A 429 7.15 26.91 7.78
N LEU A 430 7.80 26.46 8.86
CA LEU A 430 9.26 26.52 8.97
C LEU A 430 9.96 25.68 7.89
N ALA A 431 9.39 24.54 7.51
CA ALA A 431 9.92 23.71 6.44
C ALA A 431 9.84 24.40 5.08
N ILE A 432 8.73 25.09 4.76
CA ILE A 432 8.59 25.85 3.51
C ILE A 432 9.62 26.98 3.45
N ILE A 433 9.77 27.75 4.54
CA ILE A 433 10.77 28.83 4.63
C ILE A 433 12.18 28.27 4.45
N LYS A 434 12.49 27.14 5.11
CA LYS A 434 13.80 26.49 4.96
C LYS A 434 14.04 26.04 3.52
N LEU A 435 13.07 25.41 2.88
CA LEU A 435 13.20 24.93 1.49
C LEU A 435 13.42 26.09 0.51
N ASP A 436 12.71 27.21 0.68
CA ASP A 436 12.90 28.43 -0.11
C ASP A 436 14.31 29.01 0.12
N PHE A 437 14.73 29.14 1.38
CA PHE A 437 16.07 29.62 1.72
C PHE A 437 17.18 28.74 1.16
N ASP A 438 17.08 27.41 1.33
CA ASP A 438 18.06 26.44 0.81
C ASP A 438 18.13 26.50 -0.73
N TYR A 439 17.00 26.69 -1.41
CA TYR A 439 16.94 26.83 -2.87
C TYR A 439 17.62 28.13 -3.34
N GLN A 440 17.28 29.28 -2.74
CA GLN A 440 17.87 30.58 -3.09
C GLN A 440 19.37 30.59 -2.80
N ASN A 441 19.78 30.13 -1.61
CA ASN A 441 21.19 30.08 -1.20
C ASN A 441 22.01 29.15 -2.10
N ALA A 442 21.46 27.99 -2.48
CA ALA A 442 22.13 27.09 -3.43
C ALA A 442 22.26 27.71 -4.84
N ARG A 443 21.26 28.48 -5.29
CA ARG A 443 21.31 29.19 -6.58
C ARG A 443 22.34 30.33 -6.56
N GLU A 444 22.35 31.15 -5.51
CA GLU A 444 23.35 32.22 -5.32
C GLU A 444 24.76 31.67 -5.19
N THR A 445 24.97 30.63 -4.37
CA THR A 445 26.28 29.98 -4.25
C THR A 445 26.76 29.43 -5.60
N ARG A 446 25.88 28.88 -6.44
CA ARG A 446 26.24 28.45 -7.81
C ARG A 446 26.60 29.64 -8.69
N ALA A 447 25.82 30.72 -8.64
CA ALA A 447 26.09 31.94 -9.40
C ALA A 447 27.44 32.56 -9.01
N ASP A 448 27.74 32.65 -7.70
CA ASP A 448 29.02 33.16 -7.20
C ASP A 448 30.19 32.29 -7.62
N ASN A 449 30.08 30.96 -7.49
CA ASN A 449 31.12 30.04 -7.96
C ASN A 449 31.34 30.13 -9.48
N MET A 450 30.27 30.31 -10.26
CA MET A 450 30.39 30.51 -11.71
C MET A 450 31.02 31.87 -12.04
N LEU A 451 30.69 32.92 -11.28
CA LEU A 451 31.26 34.25 -11.44
C LEU A 451 32.75 34.30 -11.05
N GLU A 452 33.15 33.60 -9.99
CA GLU A 452 34.55 33.49 -9.58
C GLU A 452 35.37 32.76 -10.64
N ARG A 453 34.87 31.63 -11.16
CA ARG A 453 35.49 30.92 -12.29
C ARG A 453 35.58 31.77 -13.55
N TYR A 454 34.55 32.55 -13.85
CA TYR A 454 34.59 33.50 -14.97
C TYR A 454 35.68 34.55 -14.77
N LYS A 455 35.79 35.14 -13.57
CA LYS A 455 36.84 36.12 -13.24
C LYS A 455 38.24 35.50 -13.34
N GLU A 456 38.42 34.28 -12.85
CA GLU A 456 39.68 33.54 -12.97
C GLU A 456 40.01 33.24 -14.44
N ALA A 457 39.02 32.81 -15.24
CA ALA A 457 39.20 32.50 -16.65
C ALA A 457 39.57 33.73 -17.48
N ILE A 458 38.94 34.89 -17.22
CA ILE A 458 39.30 36.16 -17.86
C ILE A 458 40.67 36.67 -17.42
N ALA A 459 41.03 36.50 -16.14
CA ALA A 459 42.34 36.89 -15.65
C ALA A 459 43.46 36.04 -16.28
N ALA A 460 43.17 34.77 -16.57
CA ALA A 460 44.10 33.86 -17.23
C ALA A 460 44.18 34.07 -18.76
N SER A 461 43.05 34.31 -19.41
CA SER A 461 42.95 34.55 -20.85
C SER A 461 41.99 35.72 -21.11
N PRO A 462 42.52 36.95 -21.23
CA PRO A 462 41.74 38.12 -21.62
C PRO A 462 41.09 37.91 -22.99
N TYR A 463 39.97 38.60 -23.24
CA TYR A 463 39.29 38.52 -24.52
C TYR A 463 40.19 39.00 -25.67
N ASP A 464 40.25 38.21 -26.73
CA ASP A 464 40.99 38.51 -27.95
C ASP A 464 40.06 38.53 -29.15
N ILE A 465 39.80 39.72 -29.70
CA ILE A 465 38.92 39.89 -30.86
C ILE A 465 39.46 39.14 -32.09
N GLU A 466 40.77 38.88 -32.15
CA GLU A 466 41.38 38.17 -33.27
C GLU A 466 41.08 36.66 -33.26
N ASN A 467 40.77 36.08 -32.10
CA ASN A 467 40.46 34.67 -31.92
C ASN A 467 39.07 34.45 -31.28
N MET A 468 38.06 34.24 -32.11
CA MET A 468 36.69 34.04 -31.65
C MET A 468 36.53 32.76 -30.81
N ALA A 469 37.28 31.69 -31.12
CA ALA A 469 37.15 30.40 -30.46
C ALA A 469 37.45 30.49 -28.96
N ASP A 470 38.47 31.25 -28.58
CA ASP A 470 38.93 31.42 -27.20
C ASP A 470 37.96 32.26 -26.35
N ASN A 471 37.15 33.12 -26.99
CA ASN A 471 36.18 33.97 -26.30
C ASN A 471 34.87 33.24 -25.96
N ILE A 472 34.52 32.20 -26.72
CA ILE A 472 33.24 31.48 -26.59
C ILE A 472 33.03 30.89 -25.19
N PRO A 473 33.99 30.16 -24.59
CA PRO A 473 33.78 29.55 -23.27
C PRO A 473 33.54 30.60 -22.17
N ASN A 474 34.24 31.73 -22.25
CA ASN A 474 34.13 32.83 -21.30
C ASN A 474 32.76 33.54 -21.43
N LEU A 475 32.32 33.85 -22.65
CA LEU A 475 30.99 34.42 -22.90
C LEU A 475 29.86 33.46 -22.53
N TYR A 476 30.04 32.16 -22.79
CA TYR A 476 29.10 31.14 -22.39
C TYR A 476 29.02 30.99 -20.87
N SER A 477 30.12 31.19 -20.13
CA SER A 477 30.06 31.17 -18.67
C SER A 477 29.18 32.29 -18.08
N LEU A 478 29.14 33.47 -18.71
CA LEU A 478 28.17 34.52 -18.38
C LEU A 478 26.74 34.14 -18.76
N ASN A 479 26.53 33.54 -19.94
CA ASN A 479 25.22 33.01 -20.34
C ASN A 479 24.70 32.00 -19.32
N ARG A 480 25.55 31.12 -18.77
CA ARG A 480 25.15 30.15 -17.74
C ARG A 480 24.66 30.81 -16.46
N ILE A 481 25.25 31.95 -16.07
CA ILE A 481 24.79 32.74 -14.93
C ILE A 481 23.42 33.35 -15.25
N TYR A 482 23.25 33.94 -16.45
CA TYR A 482 21.96 34.46 -16.90
C TYR A 482 20.86 33.38 -16.95
N ALA A 483 21.17 32.20 -17.51
CA ALA A 483 20.27 31.06 -17.64
C ALA A 483 19.82 30.48 -16.28
N LEU A 484 20.65 30.57 -15.23
CA LEU A 484 20.26 30.16 -13.88
C LEU A 484 19.08 30.98 -13.33
N TYR A 485 18.95 32.24 -13.71
CA TYR A 485 17.87 33.14 -13.27
C TYR A 485 16.63 33.12 -14.18
N LEU A 486 16.68 32.39 -15.30
CA LEU A 486 15.55 32.14 -16.20
C LEU A 486 14.76 30.87 -15.83
N GLN A 487 15.30 30.02 -14.94
CA GLN A 487 14.62 28.79 -14.52
C GLN A 487 13.31 29.10 -13.76
N PRO A 488 12.22 28.34 -13.98
CA PRO A 488 10.96 28.55 -13.29
C PRO A 488 11.12 28.27 -11.79
N ASP A 489 10.66 29.20 -10.97
CA ASP A 489 10.76 29.03 -9.52
C ASP A 489 9.83 27.89 -9.03
N PRO A 490 10.25 27.09 -8.03
CA PRO A 490 9.44 26.01 -7.48
C PRO A 490 8.10 26.47 -6.86
N TRP A 491 7.12 25.58 -6.77
CA TRP A 491 5.79 25.88 -6.20
C TRP A 491 5.80 26.39 -4.74
N TYR A 492 6.89 26.13 -4.00
CA TYR A 492 7.05 26.53 -2.60
C TYR A 492 7.69 27.92 -2.42
N THR A 493 8.17 28.54 -3.50
CA THR A 493 8.72 29.91 -3.46
C THR A 493 7.58 30.90 -3.68
N LEU A 494 7.26 31.71 -2.66
CA LEU A 494 6.10 32.59 -2.68
C LEU A 494 6.51 34.03 -3.05
N PRO A 495 5.69 34.80 -3.78
CA PRO A 495 6.06 36.13 -4.29
C PRO A 495 6.37 37.19 -3.21
N PHE A 496 5.90 36.98 -1.98
CA PHE A 496 6.17 37.88 -0.85
C PHE A 496 7.46 37.54 -0.11
N MET A 497 8.09 36.39 -0.41
CA MET A 497 9.39 36.05 0.14
C MET A 497 10.48 36.85 -0.59
N PRO A 498 11.51 37.33 0.11
CA PRO A 498 12.56 38.14 -0.51
C PRO A 498 13.31 37.30 -1.56
N SER A 499 13.15 37.63 -2.84
CA SER A 499 13.92 37.04 -3.94
C SER A 499 15.12 37.93 -4.31
N SER A 500 16.21 37.33 -4.81
CA SER A 500 17.45 38.05 -5.07
C SER A 500 17.24 39.19 -6.08
N SER A 501 17.55 40.42 -5.70
CA SER A 501 17.35 41.63 -6.50
C SER A 501 18.30 41.78 -7.70
N ILE A 502 19.10 40.74 -8.03
CA ILE A 502 20.29 40.84 -8.91
C ILE A 502 20.00 40.40 -10.37
N LYS A 503 18.84 39.78 -10.63
CA LYS A 503 18.51 39.22 -11.97
C LYS A 503 18.62 40.26 -13.11
N LYS A 504 18.15 41.49 -12.89
CA LYS A 504 18.16 42.54 -13.93
C LYS A 504 19.57 43.03 -14.23
N GLU A 505 20.42 43.09 -13.21
CA GLU A 505 21.81 43.50 -13.30
C GLU A 505 22.65 42.45 -14.02
N VAL A 506 22.38 41.14 -13.81
CA VAL A 506 23.02 40.04 -14.55
C VAL A 506 22.67 40.10 -16.04
N GLU A 507 21.40 40.32 -16.37
CA GLU A 507 20.93 40.41 -17.75
C GLU A 507 21.61 41.55 -18.51
N ALA A 508 21.67 42.75 -17.91
CA ALA A 508 22.31 43.91 -18.54
C ALA A 508 23.81 43.68 -18.78
N ALA A 509 24.51 43.05 -17.84
CA ALA A 509 25.95 42.77 -17.95
C ALA A 509 26.27 41.75 -19.07
N TYR A 510 25.45 40.71 -19.22
CA TYR A 510 25.65 39.69 -20.26
C TYR A 510 25.56 40.25 -21.67
N PHE A 511 24.51 41.01 -21.99
CA PHE A 511 24.30 41.55 -23.33
C PHE A 511 25.30 42.66 -23.71
N ASP A 512 25.78 43.45 -22.74
CA ASP A 512 26.83 44.45 -22.97
C ASP A 512 28.17 43.77 -23.34
N GLU A 513 28.51 42.64 -22.73
CA GLU A 513 29.71 41.86 -23.08
C GLU A 513 29.60 41.20 -24.46
N LEU A 514 28.44 40.64 -24.83
CA LEU A 514 28.22 40.09 -26.18
C LEU A 514 28.44 41.14 -27.28
N ALA A 515 27.95 42.36 -27.06
CA ALA A 515 28.10 43.44 -28.02
C ALA A 515 29.55 43.92 -28.17
N ARG A 516 30.34 43.87 -27.08
CA ARG A 516 31.74 44.34 -27.08
C ARG A 516 32.74 43.30 -27.59
N VAL A 517 32.45 42.01 -27.42
CA VAL A 517 33.41 40.94 -27.70
C VAL A 517 32.99 40.08 -28.88
N LEU A 518 31.78 39.50 -28.85
CA LEU A 518 31.37 38.49 -29.83
C LEU A 518 31.16 39.10 -31.22
N ILE A 519 30.49 40.25 -31.30
CA ILE A 519 30.21 40.93 -32.57
C ILE A 519 31.50 41.32 -33.32
N PRO A 520 32.49 42.00 -32.70
CA PRO A 520 33.77 42.28 -33.35
C PRO A 520 34.56 41.01 -33.72
N SER A 521 34.47 39.95 -32.92
CA SER A 521 35.18 38.68 -33.21
C SER A 521 34.61 37.97 -34.45
N MET A 522 33.28 38.02 -34.63
CA MET A 522 32.60 37.47 -35.81
C MET A 522 32.96 38.23 -37.09
N GLU A 523 33.07 39.56 -37.01
CA GLU A 523 33.53 40.42 -38.11
C GLU A 523 34.95 40.05 -38.53
N ASN A 524 35.88 39.96 -37.57
CA ASN A 524 37.28 39.64 -37.85
C ASN A 524 37.47 38.22 -38.43
N THR A 525 36.72 37.23 -37.93
CA THR A 525 36.81 35.84 -38.42
C THR A 525 36.43 35.74 -39.91
N LEU A 526 35.32 36.38 -40.29
CA LEU A 526 34.89 36.43 -41.69
C LEU A 526 35.91 37.14 -42.59
N GLU A 527 36.52 38.24 -42.13
CA GLU A 527 37.55 38.95 -42.90
C GLU A 527 38.82 38.12 -43.09
N LYS A 528 39.25 37.40 -42.04
CA LYS A 528 40.43 36.53 -42.09
C LYS A 528 40.21 35.34 -43.01
N ASP A 529 39.09 34.64 -42.89
CA ASP A 529 38.75 33.50 -43.76
C ASP A 529 38.65 33.96 -45.22
N LEU A 530 37.92 35.05 -45.45
CA LEU A 530 37.80 35.63 -46.79
C LEU A 530 39.17 36.09 -47.31
N PHE A 531 40.11 36.55 -46.49
CA PHE A 531 41.47 36.84 -46.94
C PHE A 531 42.28 35.58 -47.30
N VAL A 532 42.18 34.54 -46.46
CA VAL A 532 42.95 33.30 -46.58
C VAL A 532 42.52 32.51 -47.81
N TYR A 533 41.23 32.25 -47.98
CA TYR A 533 40.73 31.47 -49.13
C TYR A 533 40.93 32.20 -50.46
N VAL A 534 41.00 33.53 -50.41
CA VAL A 534 41.41 34.35 -51.54
C VAL A 534 42.90 34.15 -51.85
N ASN A 535 43.79 34.15 -50.86
CA ASN A 535 45.22 33.90 -51.11
C ASN A 535 45.55 32.44 -51.45
N LEU A 536 44.73 31.48 -50.99
CA LEU A 536 44.85 30.05 -51.31
C LEU A 536 44.33 29.69 -52.69
N GLU A 537 43.80 30.67 -53.41
CA GLU A 537 43.14 30.51 -54.71
C GLU A 537 41.95 29.52 -54.68
N ASP A 538 41.28 29.31 -53.53
CA ASP A 538 40.14 28.37 -53.37
C ASP A 538 38.81 29.08 -53.69
N GLN A 539 38.28 28.75 -54.86
CA GLN A 539 37.37 29.60 -55.61
C GLN A 539 35.90 29.40 -55.19
N ALA A 540 35.51 28.17 -54.89
CA ALA A 540 34.15 27.86 -54.45
C ALA A 540 33.90 28.40 -53.03
N LYS A 541 34.87 28.24 -52.13
CA LYS A 541 34.80 28.77 -50.76
C LYS A 541 34.85 30.29 -50.72
N THR A 542 35.71 30.91 -51.55
CA THR A 542 35.78 32.39 -51.66
C THR A 542 34.44 33.02 -52.04
N LEU A 543 33.68 32.39 -52.95
CA LEU A 543 32.36 32.91 -53.37
C LEU A 543 31.33 32.85 -52.24
N SER A 544 31.27 31.72 -51.51
CA SER A 544 30.35 31.55 -50.37
C SER A 544 30.66 32.52 -49.22
N LEU A 545 31.95 32.68 -48.88
CA LEU A 545 32.42 33.57 -47.82
C LEU A 545 32.08 35.04 -48.06
N LEU A 546 32.19 35.50 -49.31
CA LEU A 546 31.85 36.88 -49.67
C LEU A 546 30.36 37.20 -49.49
N ASN A 547 29.47 36.22 -49.68
CA ASN A 547 28.03 36.39 -49.45
C ASN A 547 27.73 36.52 -47.94
N ASN A 548 28.32 35.66 -47.11
CA ASN A 548 28.14 35.68 -45.65
C ASN A 548 28.65 36.97 -45.01
N TYR A 549 29.78 37.50 -45.50
CA TYR A 549 30.32 38.78 -45.06
C TYR A 549 29.32 39.93 -45.22
N ARG A 550 28.64 40.03 -46.37
CA ARG A 550 27.64 41.09 -46.62
C ARG A 550 26.39 40.95 -45.75
N LEU A 551 26.00 39.72 -45.42
CA LEU A 551 24.80 39.42 -44.64
C LEU A 551 24.93 39.81 -43.16
N LEU A 552 26.16 39.79 -42.61
CA LEU A 552 26.43 40.18 -41.23
C LEU A 552 26.16 41.66 -40.95
N PHE A 553 26.35 42.56 -41.93
CA PHE A 553 26.17 44.01 -41.75
C PHE A 553 24.73 44.51 -42.00
N ASP A 554 23.81 43.66 -42.48
CA ASP A 554 22.42 44.06 -42.72
C ASP A 554 21.58 43.94 -41.42
N PRO A 555 20.88 45.00 -40.95
CA PRO A 555 19.95 44.92 -39.82
C PRO A 555 18.69 44.08 -40.10
N LYS A 556 18.33 43.83 -41.37
CA LYS A 556 17.15 43.03 -41.78
C LYS A 556 17.58 41.79 -42.57
N ARG A 557 18.24 40.86 -41.87
CA ARG A 557 18.80 39.63 -42.46
C ARG A 557 17.68 38.67 -42.91
N THR A 558 17.71 38.24 -44.17
CA THR A 558 16.75 37.27 -44.73
C THR A 558 17.18 35.81 -44.58
N ASN A 559 18.49 35.54 -44.37
CA ASN A 559 19.03 34.18 -44.28
C ASN A 559 19.96 33.96 -43.06
N ILE A 560 19.41 34.14 -41.84
CA ILE A 560 20.15 34.04 -40.57
C ILE A 560 20.70 32.62 -40.33
N GLU A 561 19.98 31.58 -40.77
CA GLU A 561 20.39 30.19 -40.59
C GLU A 561 21.64 29.82 -41.41
N GLU A 562 21.81 30.40 -42.61
CA GLU A 562 23.02 30.22 -43.43
C GLU A 562 24.26 30.80 -42.73
N LEU A 563 24.12 32.00 -42.14
CA LEU A 563 25.20 32.67 -41.42
C LEU A 563 25.60 31.93 -40.12
N LYS A 564 24.61 31.43 -39.35
CA LYS A 564 24.86 30.56 -38.18
C LYS A 564 25.61 29.30 -38.58
N SER A 565 25.15 28.65 -39.66
CA SER A 565 25.74 27.42 -40.16
C SER A 565 27.20 27.62 -40.55
N TYR A 566 27.51 28.75 -41.18
CA TYR A 566 28.87 29.12 -41.56
C TYR A 566 29.82 29.28 -40.36
N PHE A 567 29.45 30.05 -39.33
CA PHE A 567 30.33 30.22 -38.16
C PHE A 567 30.54 28.92 -37.39
N MET A 568 29.51 28.06 -37.34
CA MET A 568 29.63 26.73 -36.75
C MET A 568 30.54 25.82 -37.60
N SER A 569 30.39 25.80 -38.93
CA SER A 569 31.23 24.96 -39.79
C SER A 569 32.68 25.46 -39.85
N SER A 570 32.91 26.78 -39.92
CA SER A 570 34.26 27.35 -40.00
C SER A 570 35.12 26.97 -38.79
N LEU A 571 34.59 27.11 -37.57
CA LEU A 571 35.30 26.70 -36.36
C LEU A 571 35.53 25.19 -36.24
N THR A 572 34.62 24.39 -36.81
CA THR A 572 34.77 22.92 -36.86
C THR A 572 35.90 22.55 -37.82
N ASP A 573 35.93 23.18 -38.99
CA ASP A 573 36.90 22.92 -40.06
C ASP A 573 38.31 23.39 -39.68
N GLN A 574 38.43 24.46 -38.89
CA GLN A 574 39.71 24.97 -38.38
C GLN A 574 40.27 24.12 -37.22
N GLY A 575 39.50 23.17 -36.70
CA GLY A 575 39.87 22.39 -35.52
C GLY A 575 39.97 23.22 -34.24
N GLU A 576 39.44 24.44 -34.26
CA GLU A 576 39.49 25.41 -33.17
C GLU A 576 38.28 25.27 -32.21
N ALA A 577 37.26 24.49 -32.58
CA ALA A 577 36.10 24.22 -31.73
C ALA A 577 35.80 22.73 -31.54
N ASP A 578 35.76 22.31 -30.28
CA ASP A 578 35.13 21.07 -29.86
C ASP A 578 33.60 21.13 -30.05
N SER A 579 32.96 19.95 -30.10
CA SER A 579 31.48 19.83 -30.16
C SER A 579 30.77 20.64 -29.05
N VAL A 580 31.43 20.85 -27.92
CA VAL A 580 30.96 21.68 -26.81
C VAL A 580 30.99 23.17 -27.17
N ASN A 581 32.08 23.69 -27.73
CA ASN A 581 32.20 25.10 -28.10
C ASN A 581 31.21 25.48 -29.20
N LEU A 582 30.93 24.57 -30.15
CA LEU A 582 29.93 24.79 -31.20
C LEU A 582 28.51 24.90 -30.65
N ALA A 583 28.16 24.05 -29.69
CA ALA A 583 26.86 24.12 -29.02
C ALA A 583 26.72 25.41 -28.18
N GLN A 584 27.80 25.83 -27.52
CA GLN A 584 27.84 27.09 -26.77
C GLN A 584 27.67 28.29 -27.70
N LEU A 585 28.42 28.33 -28.81
CA LEU A 585 28.33 29.39 -29.81
C LEU A 585 26.91 29.51 -30.37
N LYS A 586 26.24 28.40 -30.67
CA LYS A 586 24.86 28.43 -31.16
C LYS A 586 23.92 29.21 -30.23
N ILE A 587 24.03 28.97 -28.92
CA ILE A 587 23.22 29.66 -27.90
C ILE A 587 23.54 31.16 -27.88
N LEU A 588 24.83 31.52 -27.93
CA LEU A 588 25.25 32.92 -27.96
C LEU A 588 24.78 33.63 -29.24
N LEU A 589 24.84 32.95 -30.40
CA LEU A 589 24.36 33.48 -31.67
C LEU A 589 22.83 33.68 -31.66
N ASP A 590 22.07 32.75 -31.10
CA ASP A 590 20.62 32.92 -30.91
C ASP A 590 20.30 34.16 -30.06
N ASP A 591 21.02 34.37 -28.95
CA ASP A 591 20.86 35.54 -28.07
C ASP A 591 21.26 36.87 -28.77
N VAL A 592 22.33 36.85 -29.56
CA VAL A 592 22.80 38.02 -30.34
C VAL A 592 21.80 38.42 -31.43
N PHE A 593 21.25 37.44 -32.15
CA PHE A 593 20.34 37.69 -33.26
C PHE A 593 18.92 37.99 -32.80
N THR A 594 18.50 37.55 -31.62
CA THR A 594 17.21 37.94 -31.03
C THR A 594 17.20 39.39 -30.53
N GLN A 595 18.38 39.95 -30.21
CA GLN A 595 18.56 41.33 -29.74
C GLN A 595 19.03 42.30 -30.85
N ASP A 596 19.07 41.86 -32.11
CA ASP A 596 19.42 42.64 -33.32
C ASP A 596 20.78 43.40 -33.25
N LEU A 597 21.83 42.75 -32.74
CA LEU A 597 23.17 43.36 -32.69
C LEU A 597 23.90 43.29 -34.07
N VAL A 598 24.55 44.39 -34.49
CA VAL A 598 25.18 44.53 -35.82
C VAL A 598 26.57 45.19 -35.72
N PRO A 599 27.59 44.79 -36.53
CA PRO A 599 28.90 45.45 -36.53
C PRO A 599 28.87 46.88 -37.13
N THR A 600 29.92 47.66 -36.89
CA THR A 600 29.91 49.11 -37.16
C THR A 600 30.64 49.57 -38.43
N LYS A 601 31.54 48.79 -39.08
CA LYS A 601 32.29 49.24 -40.28
C LYS A 601 32.87 48.14 -41.22
N ALA A 602 32.37 48.03 -42.45
CA ALA A 602 32.84 47.05 -43.46
C ALA A 602 34.14 47.41 -44.24
N ASN A 603 34.82 46.38 -44.79
CA ASN A 603 36.13 46.39 -45.48
C ASN A 603 36.01 46.12 -47.00
N PHE A 604 36.09 47.18 -47.81
CA PHE A 604 35.79 47.13 -49.26
C PHE A 604 36.93 46.61 -50.16
N ASP A 605 38.17 46.58 -49.69
CA ASP A 605 39.34 46.19 -50.51
C ASP A 605 39.45 44.66 -50.66
N LEU A 606 39.07 43.92 -49.61
CA LEU A 606 39.07 42.46 -49.56
C LEU A 606 38.07 41.85 -50.55
N GLU A 607 36.88 42.45 -50.65
CA GLU A 607 35.83 42.05 -51.59
C GLU A 607 36.30 42.12 -53.06
N LYS A 608 37.18 43.08 -53.38
CA LYS A 608 37.71 43.25 -54.74
C LYS A 608 38.76 42.18 -55.09
N LEU A 609 39.52 41.72 -54.10
CA LEU A 609 40.56 40.68 -54.25
C LEU A 609 39.92 39.29 -54.43
N ALA A 610 38.86 39.02 -53.66
CA ALA A 610 38.08 37.79 -53.74
C ALA A 610 37.54 37.50 -55.15
N LYS A 611 37.07 38.53 -55.85
CA LYS A 611 36.55 38.43 -57.22
C LYS A 611 37.60 38.06 -58.27
N LYS A 612 38.91 38.20 -57.98
CA LYS A 612 39.99 37.93 -58.94
C LYS A 612 40.45 36.47 -58.91
N VAL A 613 40.42 35.87 -57.74
CA VAL A 613 40.92 34.52 -57.43
C VAL A 613 40.02 33.43 -57.95
N ILE A 614 38.72 33.69 -58.03
CA ILE A 614 37.71 32.72 -58.42
C ILE A 614 37.88 32.21 -59.89
N ASN A 615 38.83 32.75 -60.67
CA ASN A 615 38.96 32.52 -62.12
C ASN A 615 40.08 31.52 -62.57
N GLN A 616 40.70 30.68 -61.69
CA GLN A 616 41.95 29.90 -61.97
C GLN A 616 41.92 28.32 -61.93
N THR A 617 40.85 27.55 -61.59
CA THR A 617 40.90 26.04 -61.44
C THR A 617 40.17 25.18 -62.51
N GLY A 618 40.42 23.85 -62.56
CA GLY A 618 39.83 22.86 -63.48
C GLY A 618 38.41 22.40 -63.13
N VAL A 619 37.62 22.10 -64.16
CA VAL A 619 36.15 22.24 -64.13
C VAL A 619 35.44 20.96 -63.62
N GLU A 620 36.05 19.78 -63.73
CA GLU A 620 35.39 18.48 -63.58
C GLU A 620 34.88 18.13 -62.17
N THR A 621 35.71 18.30 -61.13
CA THR A 621 35.34 17.97 -59.74
C THR A 621 34.38 19.00 -59.15
N LEU A 622 34.57 20.28 -59.51
CA LEU A 622 33.67 21.38 -59.13
C LEU A 622 32.30 21.19 -59.77
N LEU A 623 32.24 20.71 -61.02
CA LEU A 623 30.97 20.35 -61.66
C LEU A 623 30.31 19.16 -60.98
N TYR A 624 31.04 18.11 -60.59
CA TYR A 624 30.43 16.96 -59.93
C TYR A 624 29.82 17.32 -58.56
N GLU A 625 30.56 18.07 -57.73
CA GLU A 625 30.05 18.55 -56.44
C GLU A 625 28.91 19.56 -56.61
N HIS A 626 28.96 20.42 -57.64
CA HIS A 626 27.86 21.32 -57.97
C HIS A 626 26.61 20.54 -58.41
N ILE A 627 26.76 19.48 -59.21
CA ILE A 627 25.67 18.60 -59.63
C ILE A 627 25.06 17.90 -58.40
N LEU A 628 25.89 17.37 -57.48
CA LEU A 628 25.45 16.74 -56.23
C LEU A 628 24.70 17.71 -55.30
N ASN A 629 25.16 18.96 -55.23
CA ASN A 629 24.57 20.00 -54.38
C ASN A 629 23.41 20.77 -55.04
N SER A 630 23.11 20.48 -56.31
CA SER A 630 22.03 21.16 -57.02
C SER A 630 20.65 20.91 -56.38
N PRO A 631 19.71 21.86 -56.44
CA PRO A 631 18.38 21.71 -55.83
C PRO A 631 17.57 20.52 -56.39
N THR A 632 17.88 20.09 -57.61
CA THR A 632 17.22 18.97 -58.28
C THR A 632 17.71 17.62 -57.75
N TYR A 633 19.03 17.45 -57.58
CA TYR A 633 19.65 16.17 -57.24
C TYR A 633 19.98 16.00 -55.74
N SER A 634 20.02 17.09 -54.96
CA SER A 634 20.18 17.08 -53.49
C SER A 634 18.97 16.51 -52.75
N LYS A 635 17.83 16.33 -53.43
CA LYS A 635 16.62 15.74 -52.86
C LYS A 635 16.90 14.34 -52.31
N ARG A 636 16.38 14.07 -51.12
CA ARG A 636 16.46 12.75 -50.48
C ARG A 636 15.10 12.07 -50.56
N VAL A 637 15.09 10.84 -51.07
CA VAL A 637 13.93 9.95 -51.12
C VAL A 637 14.00 9.00 -49.95
N ASP A 638 12.96 9.01 -49.11
CA ASP A 638 12.87 8.10 -47.98
C ASP A 638 12.33 6.74 -48.43
N VAL A 639 13.19 5.73 -48.49
CA VAL A 639 12.80 4.38 -48.93
C VAL A 639 12.06 3.58 -47.85
N ARG A 640 11.98 4.09 -46.61
CA ARG A 640 11.29 3.38 -45.51
C ARG A 640 9.81 3.14 -45.78
N GLN A 641 9.19 4.00 -46.60
CA GLN A 641 7.79 3.83 -47.00
C GLN A 641 7.59 2.60 -47.90
N GLU A 642 8.60 2.22 -48.68
CA GLU A 642 8.56 1.06 -49.56
C GLU A 642 8.91 -0.25 -48.85
N LEU A 643 9.61 -0.18 -47.71
CA LEU A 643 9.96 -1.35 -46.89
C LEU A 643 8.76 -1.94 -46.11
N GLY A 644 7.63 -1.24 -46.10
CA GLY A 644 6.39 -1.67 -45.43
C GLY A 644 6.36 -1.33 -43.94
N SER A 645 5.14 -1.27 -43.38
CA SER A 645 4.92 -0.89 -41.97
C SER A 645 5.48 -1.89 -40.96
N ASN A 646 5.69 -3.14 -41.38
CA ASN A 646 6.14 -4.22 -40.50
C ASN A 646 7.67 -4.35 -40.47
N PHE A 647 8.40 -3.52 -41.22
CA PHE A 647 9.86 -3.56 -41.29
C PHE A 647 10.51 -3.49 -39.91
N SER A 648 10.14 -2.50 -39.08
CA SER A 648 10.72 -2.28 -37.76
C SER A 648 10.42 -3.38 -36.73
N GLN A 649 9.45 -4.26 -37.00
CA GLN A 649 9.08 -5.34 -36.09
C GLN A 649 10.07 -6.51 -36.21
N LEU A 650 10.64 -6.71 -37.40
CA LEU A 650 11.49 -7.85 -37.71
C LEU A 650 12.94 -7.47 -38.03
N LEU A 651 13.14 -6.27 -38.59
CA LEU A 651 14.43 -5.75 -39.05
C LEU A 651 14.70 -4.38 -38.43
N SER A 652 15.98 -4.06 -38.28
CA SER A 652 16.43 -2.75 -37.85
C SER A 652 17.65 -2.29 -38.65
N PHE A 653 17.80 -0.98 -38.75
CA PHE A 653 19.04 -0.38 -39.25
C PHE A 653 20.05 -0.28 -38.12
N SER A 654 21.34 -0.37 -38.46
CA SER A 654 22.43 -0.16 -37.52
C SER A 654 22.34 1.22 -36.85
N PRO A 655 22.77 1.37 -35.59
CA PRO A 655 22.71 2.65 -34.88
C PRO A 655 23.40 3.77 -35.67
N ASN A 656 22.78 4.95 -35.75
CA ASN A 656 23.25 6.13 -36.48
C ASN A 656 23.32 6.00 -38.01
N TYR A 657 22.83 4.91 -38.60
CA TYR A 657 22.75 4.77 -40.04
C TYR A 657 21.62 5.63 -40.61
N VAL A 658 21.93 6.51 -41.57
CA VAL A 658 20.95 7.41 -42.24
C VAL A 658 20.79 7.13 -43.73
N GLY A 659 21.44 6.09 -44.27
CA GLY A 659 21.40 5.76 -45.70
C GLY A 659 20.07 5.18 -46.19
N TYR A 660 19.02 5.18 -45.36
CA TYR A 660 17.63 5.02 -45.83
C TYR A 660 17.08 6.31 -46.48
N LEU A 661 17.75 7.46 -46.32
CA LEU A 661 17.48 8.69 -47.07
C LEU A 661 18.30 8.70 -48.36
N VAL A 662 17.79 7.97 -49.35
CA VAL A 662 18.46 7.74 -50.62
C VAL A 662 18.55 9.04 -51.41
N PRO A 663 19.76 9.53 -51.77
CA PRO A 663 19.92 10.57 -52.78
C PRO A 663 19.05 10.28 -53.99
N TYR A 664 18.30 11.26 -54.46
CA TYR A 664 17.45 11.10 -55.65
C TYR A 664 18.25 10.57 -56.84
N LEU A 665 19.53 10.95 -56.93
CA LEU A 665 20.49 10.44 -57.89
C LEU A 665 20.58 8.90 -57.92
N TYR A 666 20.61 8.23 -56.77
CA TYR A 666 20.75 6.76 -56.67
C TYR A 666 19.42 6.00 -56.80
N THR A 667 18.42 6.60 -57.44
CA THR A 667 17.13 5.97 -57.74
C THR A 667 17.03 5.63 -59.23
N PRO A 668 16.16 4.69 -59.65
CA PRO A 668 15.94 4.41 -61.07
C PRO A 668 15.49 5.64 -61.87
N SER A 669 14.63 6.48 -61.28
CA SER A 669 14.18 7.74 -61.88
C SER A 669 15.33 8.74 -62.01
N GLY A 670 16.13 8.92 -60.94
CA GLY A 670 17.31 9.79 -60.96
C GLY A 670 18.38 9.32 -61.93
N PHE A 671 18.61 7.99 -62.04
CA PHE A 671 19.51 7.42 -63.03
C PHE A 671 19.04 7.70 -64.47
N ASN A 672 17.73 7.59 -64.72
CA ASN A 672 17.17 7.86 -66.05
C ASN A 672 17.16 9.36 -66.41
N GLU A 673 16.85 10.24 -65.44
CA GLU A 673 16.86 11.71 -65.60
C GLU A 673 18.27 12.32 -65.67
N LEU A 674 19.26 11.69 -65.03
CA LEU A 674 20.64 12.15 -65.08
C LEU A 674 21.21 11.90 -66.48
N ASP A 675 21.32 12.98 -67.25
CA ASP A 675 22.01 13.01 -68.53
C ASP A 675 23.35 13.73 -68.37
N LEU A 676 24.44 12.97 -68.39
CA LEU A 676 25.81 13.48 -68.34
C LEU A 676 26.46 13.56 -69.73
N SER A 677 25.66 13.50 -70.81
CA SER A 677 26.18 13.64 -72.18
C SER A 677 26.66 15.06 -72.46
N VAL A 678 27.54 15.20 -73.46
CA VAL A 678 28.20 16.47 -73.85
C VAL A 678 27.21 17.60 -74.19
N GLY A 679 25.96 17.29 -74.52
CA GLY A 679 24.91 18.25 -74.87
C GLY A 679 23.79 18.39 -73.84
N SER A 680 23.94 17.87 -72.62
CA SER A 680 22.85 17.84 -71.65
C SER A 680 22.59 19.22 -71.01
N PRO A 681 21.32 19.56 -70.70
CA PRO A 681 20.96 20.80 -70.01
C PRO A 681 21.62 20.90 -68.63
N VAL A 682 21.81 19.78 -67.95
CA VAL A 682 22.41 19.68 -66.60
C VAL A 682 23.89 20.04 -66.63
N LEU A 683 24.63 19.50 -67.61
CA LEU A 683 26.04 19.80 -67.77
C LEU A 683 26.22 21.25 -68.26
N THR A 684 25.34 21.75 -69.14
CA THR A 684 25.37 23.15 -69.61
C THR A 684 24.98 24.16 -68.53
N GLU A 685 24.00 23.87 -67.66
CA GLU A 685 23.62 24.72 -66.53
C GLU A 685 24.74 24.79 -65.49
N ALA A 686 25.33 23.64 -65.13
CA ALA A 686 26.47 23.59 -64.22
C ALA A 686 27.69 24.32 -64.80
N LEU A 687 27.89 24.25 -66.12
CA LEU A 687 28.89 25.03 -66.85
C LEU A 687 28.58 26.53 -66.89
N GLN A 688 27.30 26.96 -66.97
CA GLN A 688 26.87 28.37 -66.95
C GLN A 688 26.96 29.02 -65.57
N ALA A 689 26.59 28.29 -64.50
CA ALA A 689 26.77 28.73 -63.12
C ALA A 689 28.26 28.96 -62.82
N TYR A 690 29.11 28.15 -63.42
CA TYR A 690 30.56 28.32 -63.41
C TYR A 690 31.04 29.47 -64.34
N GLU A 691 30.34 29.74 -65.44
CA GLU A 691 30.66 30.80 -66.43
C GLU A 691 30.46 32.22 -65.89
N GLY A 692 29.40 32.47 -65.11
CA GLY A 692 29.15 33.76 -64.43
C GLY A 692 30.22 34.15 -63.40
N VAL A 693 31.12 33.21 -63.14
CA VAL A 693 32.14 33.24 -62.11
C VAL A 693 33.54 33.21 -62.74
N ALA A 694 33.82 32.39 -63.77
CA ALA A 694 35.16 32.23 -64.37
C ALA A 694 35.39 32.87 -65.77
N GLY A 695 34.35 33.27 -66.51
CA GLY A 695 34.46 34.09 -67.73
C GLY A 695 34.95 33.42 -69.03
N SER A 696 35.14 32.10 -69.12
CA SER A 696 35.47 31.39 -70.38
C SER A 696 34.90 29.97 -70.49
N SER A 697 34.40 29.57 -71.68
CA SER A 697 33.76 28.27 -71.95
C SER A 697 34.76 27.19 -72.48
N PRO A 698 34.66 25.90 -72.06
CA PRO A 698 35.58 24.81 -72.43
C PRO A 698 35.44 24.27 -73.87
N SER A 699 36.48 23.58 -74.39
CA SER A 699 36.51 23.05 -75.76
C SER A 699 35.72 21.75 -75.95
N ALA A 700 35.31 21.44 -77.20
CA ALA A 700 34.49 20.26 -77.50
C ALA A 700 35.16 18.92 -77.12
N LEU A 701 36.48 18.81 -77.24
CA LEU A 701 37.22 17.59 -76.87
C LEU A 701 37.31 17.42 -75.34
N GLU A 702 37.47 18.53 -74.60
CA GLU A 702 37.48 18.53 -73.15
C GLU A 702 36.12 18.09 -72.61
N LEU A 703 35.02 18.63 -73.14
CA LEU A 703 33.65 18.26 -72.75
C LEU A 703 33.38 16.74 -72.84
N TYR A 704 33.90 16.04 -73.87
CA TYR A 704 33.77 14.58 -73.97
C TYR A 704 34.53 13.81 -72.88
N ARG A 705 35.72 14.28 -72.49
CA ARG A 705 36.50 13.65 -71.41
C ARG A 705 35.80 13.83 -70.06
N ILE A 706 35.33 15.05 -69.78
CA ILE A 706 34.57 15.40 -68.57
C ILE A 706 33.33 14.51 -68.45
N SER A 707 32.57 14.38 -69.52
CA SER A 707 31.36 13.54 -69.57
C SER A 707 31.62 12.07 -69.19
N ARG A 708 32.67 11.45 -69.74
CA ARG A 708 32.97 10.03 -69.49
C ARG A 708 33.43 9.78 -68.05
N ASP A 709 34.31 10.62 -67.53
CA ASP A 709 34.89 10.42 -66.21
C ASP A 709 33.82 10.65 -65.12
N LEU A 710 32.89 11.59 -65.33
CA LEU A 710 31.70 11.78 -64.47
C LEU A 710 30.79 10.55 -64.43
N LYS A 711 30.55 9.88 -65.56
CA LYS A 711 29.72 8.66 -65.63
C LYS A 711 30.31 7.49 -64.83
N GLN A 712 31.63 7.31 -64.88
CA GLN A 712 32.33 6.24 -64.15
C GLN A 712 32.31 6.46 -62.63
N MET A 713 32.52 7.70 -62.19
CA MET A 713 32.43 8.07 -60.76
C MET A 713 31.02 7.77 -60.23
N TYR A 714 30.00 8.20 -60.97
CA TYR A 714 28.60 7.96 -60.62
C TYR A 714 28.23 6.46 -60.52
N GLN A 715 28.67 5.63 -61.47
CA GLN A 715 28.40 4.19 -61.45
C GLN A 715 28.94 3.50 -60.18
N ASN A 716 30.18 3.80 -59.81
CA ASN A 716 30.83 3.18 -58.64
C ASN A 716 30.12 3.60 -57.35
N ASP A 717 29.77 4.87 -57.23
CA ASP A 717 29.06 5.39 -56.06
C ASP A 717 27.66 4.78 -55.93
N TYR A 718 26.96 4.53 -57.05
CA TYR A 718 25.67 3.84 -57.07
C TYR A 718 25.75 2.43 -56.47
N ILE A 719 26.75 1.64 -56.88
CA ILE A 719 26.92 0.25 -56.40
C ILE A 719 27.31 0.23 -54.93
N ASN A 720 28.24 1.10 -54.52
CA ASN A 720 28.71 1.18 -53.14
C ASN A 720 27.59 1.61 -52.19
N TYR A 721 26.75 2.56 -52.61
CA TYR A 721 25.61 3.03 -51.82
C TYR A 721 24.64 1.89 -51.47
N TRP A 722 24.22 1.10 -52.45
CA TRP A 722 23.26 0.02 -52.23
C TRP A 722 23.85 -1.20 -51.52
N ARG A 723 25.17 -1.42 -51.62
CA ARG A 723 25.87 -2.43 -50.79
C ARG A 723 25.92 -2.00 -49.33
N ASP A 724 26.23 -0.73 -49.09
CA ASP A 724 26.25 -0.15 -47.75
C ASP A 724 24.86 -0.19 -47.10
N PHE A 725 23.81 0.09 -47.89
CA PHE A 725 22.42 -0.07 -47.47
C PHE A 725 22.06 -1.49 -47.06
N ALA A 726 22.42 -2.49 -47.84
CA ALA A 726 22.13 -3.89 -47.50
C ALA A 726 22.93 -4.38 -46.28
N ALA A 727 24.17 -3.92 -46.10
CA ALA A 727 25.05 -4.33 -45.00
C ALA A 727 24.62 -3.79 -43.63
N HIS A 728 23.95 -2.63 -43.59
CA HIS A 728 23.52 -1.99 -42.35
C HIS A 728 22.14 -2.44 -41.85
N ILE A 729 21.52 -3.45 -42.48
CA ILE A 729 20.25 -4.04 -42.04
C ILE A 729 20.50 -5.32 -41.24
N GLN A 730 19.91 -5.40 -40.06
CA GLN A 730 20.05 -6.52 -39.13
C GLN A 730 18.69 -7.08 -38.74
N ALA A 731 18.63 -8.40 -38.50
CA ALA A 731 17.43 -9.04 -37.95
C ALA A 731 17.35 -8.83 -36.45
N ASN A 732 16.14 -8.60 -35.94
CA ASN A 732 15.90 -8.51 -34.51
C ASN A 732 16.02 -9.91 -33.87
N ASN A 733 16.61 -9.98 -32.66
CA ASN A 733 16.76 -11.24 -31.94
C ASN A 733 15.40 -11.85 -31.55
N VAL A 734 15.31 -13.18 -31.59
CA VAL A 734 14.10 -13.95 -31.25
C VAL A 734 14.42 -14.77 -30.00
N ASP A 735 14.36 -14.13 -28.83
CA ASP A 735 14.84 -14.72 -27.56
C ASP A 735 13.69 -15.24 -26.66
N SER A 736 12.44 -15.09 -27.08
CA SER A 736 11.26 -15.43 -26.28
C SER A 736 10.13 -16.04 -27.10
N ALA A 737 9.20 -16.72 -26.42
CA ALA A 737 7.99 -17.26 -27.06
C ALA A 737 7.10 -16.15 -27.66
N ASP A 738 6.98 -15.01 -26.97
CA ASP A 738 6.18 -13.88 -27.45
C ASP A 738 6.83 -13.22 -28.67
N SER A 739 8.16 -13.03 -28.66
CA SER A 739 8.88 -12.54 -29.84
C SER A 739 8.82 -13.54 -30.99
N LEU A 740 8.86 -14.85 -30.73
CA LEU A 740 8.71 -15.89 -31.74
C LEU A 740 7.32 -15.81 -32.40
N LYS A 741 6.26 -15.70 -31.60
CA LYS A 741 4.89 -15.56 -32.10
C LYS A 741 4.72 -14.27 -32.92
N ALA A 742 5.25 -13.15 -32.43
CA ALA A 742 5.22 -11.88 -33.15
C ALA A 742 5.98 -11.97 -34.49
N THR A 743 7.21 -12.48 -34.48
CA THR A 743 8.03 -12.67 -35.68
C THR A 743 7.34 -13.58 -36.70
N LEU A 744 6.76 -14.70 -36.26
CA LEU A 744 6.03 -15.60 -37.16
C LEU A 744 4.78 -14.93 -37.73
N SER A 745 3.97 -14.25 -36.93
CA SER A 745 2.76 -13.57 -37.43
C SER A 745 3.06 -12.48 -38.47
N VAL A 746 4.21 -11.83 -38.33
CA VAL A 746 4.70 -10.83 -39.29
C VAL A 746 5.20 -11.51 -40.58
N LEU A 747 5.88 -12.65 -40.46
CA LEU A 747 6.38 -13.41 -41.60
C LEU A 747 5.27 -14.09 -42.40
N THR A 748 4.18 -14.52 -41.77
CA THR A 748 3.08 -15.23 -42.43
C THR A 748 2.05 -14.31 -43.08
N THR A 749 2.12 -13.00 -42.80
CA THR A 749 1.27 -12.00 -43.44
C THR A 749 1.74 -11.72 -44.88
N ALA A 750 1.19 -12.47 -45.84
CA ALA A 750 1.59 -12.43 -47.26
C ALA A 750 1.46 -11.05 -47.94
N SER A 751 0.51 -10.20 -47.51
CA SER A 751 0.27 -8.89 -48.11
C SER A 751 1.30 -7.82 -47.73
N ASN A 752 2.03 -8.00 -46.63
CA ASN A 752 2.94 -6.99 -46.07
C ASN A 752 4.11 -7.66 -45.34
N ASN A 753 4.76 -8.61 -46.02
CA ASN A 753 5.91 -9.33 -45.49
C ASN A 753 7.19 -8.47 -45.61
N PRO A 754 7.89 -8.19 -44.50
CA PRO A 754 9.04 -7.27 -44.49
C PRO A 754 10.26 -7.80 -45.26
N LEU A 755 10.47 -9.12 -45.32
CA LEU A 755 11.56 -9.71 -46.11
C LEU A 755 11.29 -9.63 -47.61
N ALA A 756 10.07 -9.94 -48.03
CA ALA A 756 9.66 -9.85 -49.42
C ALA A 756 9.67 -8.39 -49.92
N GLN A 757 9.23 -7.44 -49.08
CA GLN A 757 9.30 -6.01 -49.39
C GLN A 757 10.76 -5.53 -49.47
N LEU A 758 11.63 -5.90 -48.51
CA LEU A 758 13.04 -5.51 -48.54
C LEU A 758 13.75 -5.99 -49.81
N TYR A 759 13.64 -7.29 -50.13
CA TYR A 759 14.26 -7.83 -51.34
C TYR A 759 13.63 -7.25 -52.61
N GLY A 760 12.32 -6.96 -52.58
CA GLY A 760 11.62 -6.25 -53.65
C GLY A 760 12.13 -4.83 -53.85
N THR A 761 12.38 -4.08 -52.78
CA THR A 761 12.95 -2.73 -52.81
C THR A 761 14.38 -2.76 -53.32
N ILE A 762 15.26 -3.60 -52.77
CA ILE A 762 16.65 -3.73 -53.26
C ILE A 762 16.65 -4.09 -54.74
N SER A 763 15.82 -5.05 -55.15
CA SER A 763 15.67 -5.45 -56.55
C SER A 763 15.21 -4.27 -57.42
N LYS A 764 14.14 -3.57 -57.05
CA LYS A 764 13.58 -2.41 -57.78
C LYS A 764 14.60 -1.30 -58.00
N TYR A 765 15.42 -0.97 -57.00
CA TYR A 765 16.40 0.10 -57.09
C TYR A 765 17.71 -0.32 -57.77
N THR A 766 17.95 -1.62 -57.98
CA THR A 766 19.16 -2.14 -58.65
C THR A 766 18.87 -2.73 -60.03
N SER A 767 17.60 -2.95 -60.38
CA SER A 767 17.11 -3.30 -61.72
C SER A 767 16.77 -2.04 -62.54
N VAL A 768 17.80 -1.28 -62.94
CA VAL A 768 17.59 -0.03 -63.68
C VAL A 768 17.32 -0.32 -65.16
N GLU A 769 16.05 -0.26 -65.57
CA GLU A 769 15.66 -0.32 -66.99
C GLU A 769 15.72 1.07 -67.64
N ILE A 770 16.30 1.14 -68.84
CA ILE A 770 16.34 2.37 -69.64
C ILE A 770 14.98 2.51 -70.34
N GLU A 771 14.18 3.51 -69.96
CA GLU A 771 12.93 3.82 -70.65
C GLU A 771 13.22 4.29 -72.08
N VAL A 772 12.82 3.50 -73.08
CA VAL A 772 12.87 3.91 -74.49
C VAL A 772 11.55 4.61 -74.81
N PRO A 773 11.54 5.91 -75.17
CA PRO A 773 10.31 6.57 -75.60
C PRO A 773 9.76 5.87 -76.83
N LYS A 774 8.49 5.42 -76.78
CA LYS A 774 7.79 4.89 -77.97
C LYS A 774 7.71 6.00 -79.01
N ALA A 775 8.33 5.79 -80.17
CA ALA A 775 8.29 6.71 -81.30
C ALA A 775 6.82 7.03 -81.66
N LYS A 776 6.47 8.32 -81.70
CA LYS A 776 5.24 8.76 -82.37
C LYS A 776 5.44 8.59 -83.88
N GLU A 777 4.46 8.02 -84.56
CA GLU A 777 4.50 7.81 -86.01
C GLU A 777 4.75 9.13 -86.74
N GLY A 778 5.89 9.23 -87.43
CA GLY A 778 6.20 10.35 -88.34
C GLY A 778 7.52 11.09 -88.08
N GLU A 779 8.20 10.87 -86.96
CA GLU A 779 9.52 11.47 -86.70
C GLU A 779 10.67 10.46 -86.86
N ALA A 780 11.81 10.96 -87.34
CA ALA A 780 13.03 10.20 -87.58
C ALA A 780 13.47 9.40 -86.35
N GLN A 781 14.16 8.27 -86.60
CA GLN A 781 14.62 7.31 -85.58
C GLN A 781 15.12 7.98 -84.30
N PRO A 782 14.74 7.45 -83.11
CA PRO A 782 15.21 7.98 -81.84
C PRO A 782 16.75 7.95 -81.79
N PRO A 783 17.40 8.92 -81.12
CA PRO A 783 18.85 9.01 -81.05
C PRO A 783 19.46 7.70 -80.54
N ALA A 784 20.62 7.34 -81.09
CA ALA A 784 21.35 6.13 -80.72
C ALA A 784 21.55 6.07 -79.19
N GLN A 785 21.19 4.92 -78.60
CA GLN A 785 21.36 4.65 -77.17
C GLN A 785 22.77 5.01 -76.69
N ASP A 786 22.87 5.69 -75.55
CA ASP A 786 24.13 5.91 -74.85
C ASP A 786 24.66 4.55 -74.35
N ALA A 787 25.62 3.97 -75.08
CA ALA A 787 26.17 2.65 -74.80
C ALA A 787 26.74 2.54 -73.38
N ASP A 788 27.27 3.64 -72.84
CA ASP A 788 27.88 3.70 -71.50
C ASP A 788 26.82 3.62 -70.39
N LYS A 789 25.63 4.21 -70.62
CA LYS A 789 24.51 4.17 -69.66
C LYS A 789 23.90 2.76 -69.55
N LYS A 790 23.87 2.02 -70.66
CA LYS A 790 23.42 0.62 -70.71
C LYS A 790 24.38 -0.34 -70.03
N GLU A 791 25.69 -0.16 -70.22
CA GLU A 791 26.70 -0.96 -69.53
C GLU A 791 26.68 -0.67 -68.01
N SER A 792 26.51 0.59 -67.61
CA SER A 792 26.39 0.97 -66.19
C SER A 792 25.20 0.28 -65.51
N ALA A 793 24.02 0.27 -66.14
CA ALA A 793 22.83 -0.42 -65.64
C ALA A 793 23.04 -1.94 -65.48
N ARG A 794 23.74 -2.57 -66.45
CA ARG A 794 24.05 -4.01 -66.40
C ARG A 794 24.98 -4.37 -65.23
N GLN A 795 26.01 -3.56 -64.99
CA GLN A 795 26.95 -3.80 -63.89
C GLN A 795 26.30 -3.63 -62.52
N ILE A 796 25.35 -2.69 -62.39
CA ILE A 796 24.53 -2.52 -61.18
C ILE A 796 23.70 -3.80 -60.95
N TYR A 797 22.98 -4.31 -61.96
CA TYR A 797 22.16 -5.52 -61.84
C TYR A 797 22.97 -6.76 -61.44
N ILE A 798 24.14 -6.99 -62.06
CA ILE A 798 25.01 -8.14 -61.75
C ILE A 798 25.46 -8.12 -60.28
N ALA A 799 25.73 -6.94 -59.72
CA ALA A 799 26.19 -6.79 -58.35
C ALA A 799 25.17 -7.24 -57.28
N PHE A 800 23.87 -7.32 -57.60
CA PHE A 800 22.78 -7.65 -56.68
C PHE A 800 22.00 -8.93 -57.04
N MET A 801 22.57 -9.79 -57.90
CA MET A 801 21.97 -11.06 -58.35
C MET A 801 21.38 -11.96 -57.23
N PRO A 802 22.00 -12.12 -56.05
CA PRO A 802 21.42 -12.94 -54.97
C PRO A 802 20.07 -12.44 -54.44
N TYR A 803 19.80 -11.12 -54.53
CA TYR A 803 18.52 -10.52 -54.13
C TYR A 803 17.48 -10.63 -55.25
N HIS A 804 17.90 -10.47 -56.51
CA HIS A 804 17.03 -10.66 -57.67
C HIS A 804 16.46 -12.09 -57.72
N GLN A 805 17.29 -13.11 -57.47
CA GLN A 805 16.89 -14.52 -57.43
C GLN A 805 15.81 -14.85 -56.38
N GLN A 806 15.62 -14.02 -55.35
CA GLN A 806 14.57 -14.24 -54.35
C GLN A 806 13.18 -13.76 -54.81
N VAL A 807 13.15 -12.75 -55.69
CA VAL A 807 11.93 -12.02 -56.07
C VAL A 807 11.50 -12.30 -57.51
N GLU A 808 12.44 -12.69 -58.37
CA GLU A 808 12.16 -13.17 -59.73
C GLU A 808 11.48 -14.54 -59.68
N ALA A 809 10.47 -14.73 -60.54
CA ALA A 809 9.78 -15.99 -60.66
C ALA A 809 10.65 -16.97 -61.46
N ASP A 810 10.75 -18.21 -60.99
CA ASP A 810 11.40 -19.29 -61.74
C ASP A 810 10.56 -19.72 -62.97
N ASP A 811 11.07 -20.68 -63.75
CA ASP A 811 10.38 -21.22 -64.95
C ASP A 811 8.98 -21.80 -64.65
N GLN A 812 8.65 -22.03 -63.37
CA GLN A 812 7.34 -22.52 -62.90
C GLN A 812 6.45 -21.42 -62.32
N GLY A 813 6.90 -20.16 -62.32
CA GLY A 813 6.16 -19.02 -61.78
C GLY A 813 6.25 -18.89 -60.25
N THR A 814 7.11 -19.64 -59.58
CA THR A 814 7.28 -19.60 -58.11
C THR A 814 8.51 -18.79 -57.72
N LYS A 815 8.37 -17.95 -56.68
CA LYS A 815 9.49 -17.18 -56.13
C LYS A 815 10.13 -17.95 -54.99
N ALA A 816 11.47 -17.89 -54.88
CA ALA A 816 12.18 -18.57 -53.80
C ALA A 816 11.73 -18.06 -52.41
N ILE A 817 11.43 -16.78 -52.27
CA ILE A 817 10.90 -16.22 -51.01
C ILE A 817 9.55 -16.83 -50.61
N ASP A 818 8.65 -17.08 -51.58
CA ASP A 818 7.31 -17.62 -51.30
C ASP A 818 7.38 -19.04 -50.72
N THR A 819 8.35 -19.85 -51.15
CA THR A 819 8.57 -21.19 -50.58
C THR A 819 9.02 -21.14 -49.12
N LEU A 820 9.86 -20.17 -48.75
CA LEU A 820 10.28 -19.96 -47.36
C LEU A 820 9.10 -19.46 -46.50
N LEU A 821 8.30 -18.52 -47.00
CA LEU A 821 7.13 -18.00 -46.30
C LEU A 821 6.07 -19.09 -46.05
N SER A 822 5.84 -19.98 -47.02
CA SER A 822 4.93 -21.13 -46.83
C SER A 822 5.37 -22.03 -45.67
N GLN A 823 6.67 -22.26 -45.51
CA GLN A 823 7.20 -23.08 -44.42
C GLN A 823 7.12 -22.38 -43.06
N PHE A 824 7.25 -21.05 -43.01
CA PHE A 824 6.95 -20.29 -41.79
C PHE A 824 5.46 -20.37 -41.42
N THR A 825 4.55 -20.38 -42.39
CA THR A 825 3.10 -20.57 -42.14
C THR A 825 2.79 -21.96 -41.57
N GLU A 826 3.43 -23.00 -42.09
CA GLU A 826 3.32 -24.35 -41.53
C GLU A 826 3.86 -24.42 -40.10
N LEU A 827 4.97 -23.73 -39.83
CA LEU A 827 5.56 -23.63 -38.49
C LEU A 827 4.66 -22.86 -37.52
N GLU A 828 4.10 -21.72 -37.93
CA GLU A 828 3.15 -20.95 -37.10
C GLU A 828 1.94 -21.81 -36.73
N THR A 829 1.31 -22.46 -37.73
CA THR A 829 0.16 -23.36 -37.51
C THR A 829 0.49 -24.50 -36.56
N TYR A 830 1.72 -25.01 -36.62
CA TYR A 830 2.19 -26.03 -35.70
C TYR A 830 2.35 -25.50 -34.27
N LEU A 831 2.91 -24.30 -34.10
CA LEU A 831 3.12 -23.68 -32.79
C LEU A 831 1.80 -23.18 -32.16
N GLU A 832 0.82 -22.76 -32.95
CA GLU A 832 -0.51 -22.39 -32.49
C GLU A 832 -1.20 -23.51 -31.70
N LYS A 833 -0.92 -24.78 -32.01
CA LYS A 833 -1.44 -25.91 -31.23
C LYS A 833 -1.02 -25.86 -29.77
N PHE A 834 0.19 -25.37 -29.49
CA PHE A 834 0.66 -25.16 -28.12
C PHE A 834 0.05 -23.90 -27.51
N TYR A 835 -0.01 -22.79 -28.26
CA TYR A 835 -0.56 -21.53 -27.73
C TYR A 835 -2.07 -21.58 -27.43
N SER A 836 -2.84 -22.37 -28.17
CA SER A 836 -4.30 -22.46 -28.04
C SER A 836 -4.78 -23.60 -27.14
N SER A 837 -3.87 -24.46 -26.67
CA SER A 837 -4.22 -25.59 -25.80
C SER A 837 -4.52 -25.12 -24.37
N ASP A 838 -5.56 -25.68 -23.75
CA ASP A 838 -5.84 -25.49 -22.32
C ASP A 838 -4.71 -26.04 -21.42
N LYS A 839 -3.91 -26.99 -21.94
CA LYS A 839 -2.80 -27.64 -21.24
C LYS A 839 -1.55 -27.72 -22.12
N PRO A 840 -0.89 -26.58 -22.37
CA PRO A 840 0.24 -26.48 -23.32
C PRO A 840 1.45 -27.32 -22.87
N GLN A 841 1.67 -27.40 -21.56
CA GLN A 841 2.79 -28.14 -20.96
C GLN A 841 2.64 -29.66 -21.16
N GLU A 842 1.43 -30.21 -20.97
CA GLU A 842 1.13 -31.64 -21.19
C GLU A 842 1.22 -32.01 -22.68
N LEU A 843 0.75 -31.11 -23.56
CA LEU A 843 0.85 -31.28 -25.01
C LEU A 843 2.31 -31.28 -25.49
N ALA A 844 3.14 -30.37 -24.96
CA ALA A 844 4.57 -30.32 -25.28
C ALA A 844 5.30 -31.60 -24.86
N PHE A 845 5.05 -32.08 -23.63
CA PHE A 845 5.65 -33.31 -23.14
C PHE A 845 5.21 -34.55 -23.96
N SER A 846 3.92 -34.66 -24.28
CA SER A 846 3.42 -35.75 -25.13
C SER A 846 3.96 -35.70 -26.56
N THR A 847 4.23 -34.50 -27.09
CA THR A 847 4.84 -34.31 -28.40
C THR A 847 6.29 -34.81 -28.43
N LEU A 848 7.09 -34.49 -27.41
CA LEU A 848 8.49 -34.95 -27.33
C LEU A 848 8.61 -36.45 -27.04
N THR A 849 7.61 -37.05 -26.38
CA THR A 849 7.61 -38.48 -26.03
C THR A 849 6.90 -39.37 -27.05
N ALA A 850 6.21 -38.79 -28.03
CA ALA A 850 5.62 -39.55 -29.13
C ALA A 850 6.73 -40.20 -29.98
N GLU A 851 6.61 -41.49 -30.32
CA GLU A 851 7.59 -42.19 -31.16
C GLU A 851 7.87 -41.38 -32.44
N LEU A 852 9.16 -41.04 -32.67
CA LEU A 852 9.75 -40.18 -33.71
C LEU A 852 9.42 -40.59 -35.18
N LYS A 853 8.14 -40.69 -35.55
CA LYS A 853 7.68 -41.05 -36.91
C LYS A 853 7.08 -39.87 -37.68
N VAL A 854 6.91 -38.69 -37.05
CA VAL A 854 6.26 -37.53 -37.68
C VAL A 854 7.31 -36.46 -38.01
N SER A 855 7.38 -36.07 -39.29
CA SER A 855 8.19 -34.94 -39.74
C SER A 855 7.77 -33.66 -39.00
N ASN A 856 8.70 -33.01 -38.32
CA ASN A 856 8.45 -31.81 -37.53
C ASN A 856 8.70 -30.53 -38.37
N PRO A 857 7.74 -29.60 -38.47
CA PRO A 857 7.90 -28.32 -39.18
C PRO A 857 9.11 -27.49 -38.75
N VAL A 858 9.51 -27.52 -37.46
CA VAL A 858 10.72 -26.82 -36.98
C VAL A 858 11.98 -27.35 -37.69
N SER A 859 12.07 -28.67 -37.86
CA SER A 859 13.19 -29.32 -38.54
C SER A 859 13.18 -29.14 -40.06
N SER A 860 12.00 -28.90 -40.65
CA SER A 860 11.85 -28.61 -42.08
C SER A 860 12.38 -27.22 -42.42
N VAL A 861 12.05 -26.22 -41.61
CA VAL A 861 12.53 -24.83 -41.77
C VAL A 861 14.05 -24.76 -41.54
N ALA A 862 14.57 -25.47 -40.55
CA ALA A 862 16.01 -25.50 -40.24
C ALA A 862 16.89 -26.06 -41.38
N LYS A 863 16.31 -26.75 -42.37
CA LYS A 863 17.03 -27.31 -43.52
C LYS A 863 17.18 -26.34 -44.71
N GLN A 864 16.54 -25.17 -44.68
CA GLN A 864 16.56 -24.19 -45.79
C GLN A 864 17.77 -23.24 -45.76
N THR A 865 19.00 -23.77 -45.79
CA THR A 865 20.22 -22.96 -45.57
C THR A 865 21.05 -22.66 -46.83
N GLU A 866 20.98 -23.46 -47.89
CA GLU A 866 21.95 -23.36 -49.01
C GLU A 866 21.66 -22.27 -50.06
N LYS A 867 20.45 -21.68 -50.09
CA LYS A 867 20.01 -20.74 -51.15
C LYS A 867 19.47 -19.40 -50.65
N GLN A 868 19.74 -19.06 -49.39
CA GLN A 868 19.15 -17.88 -48.74
C GLN A 868 20.21 -16.79 -48.48
N PRO A 869 19.88 -15.50 -48.66
CA PRO A 869 20.75 -14.40 -48.24
C PRO A 869 21.01 -14.45 -46.73
N GLN A 870 22.13 -13.85 -46.28
CA GLN A 870 22.58 -13.90 -44.89
C GLN A 870 21.47 -13.52 -43.88
N LEU A 871 20.70 -12.48 -44.17
CA LEU A 871 19.63 -11.99 -43.30
C LEU A 871 18.51 -13.03 -43.10
N SER A 872 18.15 -13.78 -44.15
CA SER A 872 17.18 -14.87 -44.06
C SER A 872 17.69 -16.01 -43.17
N LEU A 873 19.00 -16.30 -43.20
CA LEU A 873 19.60 -17.35 -42.38
C LEU A 873 19.56 -17.02 -40.89
N ASP A 874 19.83 -15.77 -40.54
CA ASP A 874 19.79 -15.31 -39.15
C ASP A 874 18.38 -15.47 -38.56
N ILE A 875 17.34 -15.17 -39.34
CA ILE A 875 15.93 -15.33 -38.96
C ILE A 875 15.54 -16.81 -38.84
N ILE A 876 15.94 -17.65 -39.80
CA ILE A 876 15.68 -19.10 -39.78
C ILE A 876 16.27 -19.71 -38.50
N ASN A 877 17.51 -19.37 -38.17
CA ASN A 877 18.18 -19.88 -36.97
C ASN A 877 17.51 -19.40 -35.68
N GLY A 878 17.19 -18.11 -35.58
CA GLY A 878 16.51 -17.55 -34.40
C GLY A 878 15.13 -18.17 -34.18
N VAL A 879 14.31 -18.25 -35.22
CA VAL A 879 12.95 -18.81 -35.16
C VAL A 879 12.96 -20.30 -34.81
N THR A 880 13.83 -21.10 -35.43
CA THR A 880 13.87 -22.55 -35.20
C THR A 880 14.44 -22.91 -33.83
N THR A 881 15.48 -22.21 -33.38
CA THR A 881 16.07 -22.39 -32.04
C THR A 881 15.04 -22.04 -30.96
N GLN A 882 14.41 -20.87 -31.07
CA GLN A 882 13.43 -20.44 -30.08
C GLN A 882 12.17 -21.33 -30.06
N ALA A 883 11.73 -21.83 -31.23
CA ALA A 883 10.61 -22.77 -31.31
C ALA A 883 10.93 -24.09 -30.59
N ASN A 884 12.14 -24.60 -30.74
CA ASN A 884 12.62 -25.78 -30.03
C ASN A 884 12.69 -25.54 -28.52
N GLU A 885 13.29 -24.43 -28.09
CA GLU A 885 13.41 -24.07 -26.67
C GLU A 885 12.05 -23.90 -26.00
N MET A 886 11.09 -23.25 -26.67
CA MET A 886 9.74 -23.08 -26.15
C MET A 886 9.08 -24.44 -25.84
N VAL A 887 9.14 -25.40 -26.77
CA VAL A 887 8.55 -26.72 -26.58
C VAL A 887 9.27 -27.50 -25.46
N MET A 888 10.60 -27.42 -25.41
CA MET A 888 11.37 -28.03 -24.32
C MET A 888 11.04 -27.42 -22.95
N LEU A 889 10.91 -26.09 -22.85
CA LEU A 889 10.57 -25.41 -21.60
C LEU A 889 9.16 -25.78 -21.11
N LEU A 890 8.19 -25.86 -22.02
CA LEU A 890 6.83 -26.31 -21.69
C LEU A 890 6.82 -27.76 -21.19
N ALA A 891 7.56 -28.65 -21.84
CA ALA A 891 7.68 -30.05 -21.42
C ALA A 891 8.39 -30.20 -20.07
N HIS A 892 9.46 -29.43 -19.83
CA HIS A 892 10.12 -29.34 -18.53
C HIS A 892 9.16 -28.83 -17.44
N GLY A 893 8.40 -27.77 -17.73
CA GLY A 893 7.40 -27.22 -16.81
C GLY A 893 6.35 -28.25 -16.39
N PHE A 894 5.87 -29.07 -17.33
CA PHE A 894 4.95 -30.18 -17.04
C PHE A 894 5.58 -31.21 -16.10
N LEU A 895 6.78 -31.69 -16.45
CA LEU A 895 7.50 -32.71 -15.70
C LEU A 895 7.81 -32.24 -14.28
N ASN A 896 8.27 -31.00 -14.14
CA ASN A 896 8.61 -30.43 -12.85
C ASN A 896 7.37 -30.23 -11.97
N THR A 897 6.25 -29.75 -12.55
CA THR A 897 4.99 -29.61 -11.81
C THR A 897 4.44 -30.97 -11.37
N ALA A 898 4.50 -31.98 -12.25
CA ALA A 898 4.09 -33.34 -11.93
C ALA A 898 4.99 -33.96 -10.86
N TRP A 899 6.31 -33.76 -10.94
CA TRP A 899 7.26 -34.19 -9.91
C TRP A 899 6.96 -33.57 -8.55
N GLN A 900 6.74 -32.25 -8.52
CA GLN A 900 6.43 -31.52 -7.30
C GLN A 900 5.13 -32.00 -6.64
N SER A 901 4.06 -32.10 -7.41
CA SER A 901 2.72 -32.42 -6.90
C SER A 901 2.50 -33.91 -6.62
N GLU A 902 2.97 -34.81 -7.50
CA GLU A 902 2.71 -36.25 -7.36
C GLU A 902 3.72 -36.92 -6.42
N VAL A 903 5.00 -36.54 -6.50
CA VAL A 903 6.09 -37.25 -5.81
C VAL A 903 6.64 -36.45 -4.63
N PHE A 904 7.18 -35.26 -4.88
CA PHE A 904 7.93 -34.51 -3.88
C PHE A 904 7.06 -34.06 -2.70
N GLN A 905 5.85 -33.53 -2.94
CA GLN A 905 4.93 -33.11 -1.88
C GLN A 905 4.55 -34.28 -0.97
N THR A 906 4.17 -35.42 -1.57
CA THR A 906 3.86 -36.64 -0.81
C THR A 906 5.05 -37.10 0.02
N TYR A 907 6.27 -37.07 -0.53
CA TYR A 907 7.50 -37.39 0.19
C TYR A 907 7.75 -36.44 1.37
N GLN A 908 7.63 -35.14 1.14
CA GLN A 908 7.87 -34.11 2.15
C GLN A 908 6.90 -34.23 3.33
N ASP A 909 5.61 -34.47 3.04
CA ASP A 909 4.55 -34.50 4.04
C ASP A 909 4.52 -35.78 4.88
N THR A 910 4.93 -36.92 4.30
CA THR A 910 4.74 -38.24 4.91
C THR A 910 6.02 -38.97 5.30
N ILE A 911 7.17 -38.63 4.68
CA ILE A 911 8.42 -39.39 4.82
C ILE A 911 9.55 -38.51 5.34
N ALA A 912 9.80 -37.35 4.73
CA ALA A 912 11.02 -36.57 4.91
C ALA A 912 11.30 -36.14 6.37
N ALA A 913 10.27 -35.78 7.13
CA ALA A 913 10.40 -35.26 8.48
C ALA A 913 10.50 -36.34 9.58
N TYR A 914 10.32 -37.62 9.24
CA TYR A 914 10.10 -38.68 10.23
C TYR A 914 11.24 -39.71 10.26
N TYR A 915 11.41 -40.37 11.41
CA TYR A 915 12.37 -41.47 11.55
C TYR A 915 11.88 -42.69 10.76
N PRO A 916 12.71 -43.39 9.95
CA PRO A 916 14.19 -43.37 9.91
C PRO A 916 14.80 -42.47 8.82
N PHE A 917 14.01 -41.70 8.07
CA PHE A 917 14.51 -40.82 7.01
C PHE A 917 15.14 -39.55 7.58
N ASN A 918 14.60 -39.05 8.68
CA ASN A 918 15.26 -38.07 9.54
C ASN A 918 15.65 -38.71 10.87
N LYS A 919 16.96 -38.87 11.09
CA LYS A 919 17.51 -39.50 12.31
C LYS A 919 17.22 -38.75 13.60
N THR A 920 17.02 -37.44 13.50
CA THR A 920 16.77 -36.57 14.66
C THR A 920 15.28 -36.48 15.02
N ALA A 921 14.41 -37.06 14.21
CA ALA A 921 12.98 -37.01 14.43
C ALA A 921 12.57 -37.88 15.63
N SER A 922 11.74 -37.32 16.52
CA SER A 922 11.15 -38.05 17.64
C SER A 922 9.92 -38.88 17.26
N VAL A 923 9.37 -38.65 16.06
CA VAL A 923 8.17 -39.30 15.54
C VAL A 923 8.54 -40.21 14.38
N ASP A 924 7.93 -41.39 14.37
CA ASP A 924 8.16 -42.44 13.38
C ASP A 924 7.36 -42.20 12.10
N ALA A 925 7.96 -42.51 10.96
CA ALA A 925 7.27 -42.54 9.68
C ALA A 925 6.24 -43.67 9.74
N THR A 926 5.00 -43.37 9.38
CA THR A 926 3.93 -44.35 9.31
C THR A 926 4.28 -45.42 8.28
N THR A 927 4.26 -46.69 8.70
CA THR A 927 4.61 -47.82 7.82
C THR A 927 3.69 -47.91 6.60
N SER A 928 2.42 -47.50 6.74
CA SER A 928 1.48 -47.38 5.61
C SER A 928 1.93 -46.36 4.56
N ASP A 929 2.50 -45.23 4.98
CA ASP A 929 2.89 -44.15 4.06
C ASP A 929 4.19 -44.49 3.34
N VAL A 930 5.18 -45.02 4.08
CA VAL A 930 6.39 -45.59 3.50
C VAL A 930 6.05 -46.69 2.49
N ALA A 931 5.08 -47.55 2.81
CA ALA A 931 4.62 -48.57 1.88
C ALA A 931 3.95 -47.99 0.64
N SER A 932 3.07 -47.01 0.80
CA SER A 932 2.38 -46.36 -0.32
C SER A 932 3.34 -45.66 -1.29
N PHE A 933 4.46 -45.16 -0.78
CA PHE A 933 5.46 -44.46 -1.58
C PHE A 933 6.41 -45.40 -2.35
N PHE A 934 7.02 -46.38 -1.67
CA PHE A 934 8.11 -47.20 -2.23
C PHE A 934 7.68 -48.54 -2.84
N LYS A 935 6.48 -49.07 -2.57
CA LYS A 935 6.07 -50.37 -3.11
C LYS A 935 5.98 -50.37 -4.64
N SER A 936 5.89 -51.56 -5.23
CA SER A 936 5.56 -51.67 -6.66
C SER A 936 4.15 -51.10 -6.94
N ASN A 937 4.01 -50.30 -7.99
CA ASN A 937 2.84 -49.45 -8.23
C ASN A 937 2.55 -48.42 -7.11
N GLY A 938 3.55 -48.09 -6.29
CA GLY A 938 3.54 -46.96 -5.36
C GLY A 938 3.67 -45.62 -6.08
N VAL A 939 3.73 -44.53 -5.31
CA VAL A 939 3.79 -43.16 -5.82
C VAL A 939 4.96 -42.97 -6.80
N LEU A 940 6.18 -43.33 -6.39
CA LEU A 940 7.38 -43.12 -7.20
C LEU A 940 7.43 -44.03 -8.44
N ASP A 941 7.00 -45.28 -8.32
CA ASP A 941 7.01 -46.27 -9.40
C ASP A 941 5.99 -45.90 -10.51
N LYS A 942 4.81 -45.39 -10.11
CA LYS A 942 3.80 -44.87 -11.05
C LYS A 942 4.30 -43.65 -11.83
N PHE A 943 5.00 -42.74 -11.16
CA PHE A 943 5.61 -41.57 -11.82
C PHE A 943 6.67 -42.01 -12.83
N TYR A 944 7.56 -42.92 -12.44
CA TYR A 944 8.58 -43.46 -13.33
C TYR A 944 7.98 -44.11 -14.60
N GLN A 945 6.99 -45.00 -14.43
CA GLN A 945 6.37 -45.71 -15.55
C GLN A 945 5.61 -44.79 -16.51
N SER A 946 4.99 -43.73 -16.00
CA SER A 946 4.15 -42.84 -16.80
C SER A 946 4.91 -41.66 -17.42
N LYS A 947 5.93 -41.11 -16.75
CA LYS A 947 6.63 -39.88 -17.16
C LYS A 947 8.08 -40.10 -17.54
N LEU A 948 8.80 -41.04 -16.92
CA LEU A 948 10.25 -41.19 -17.14
C LEU A 948 10.63 -42.33 -18.08
N LYS A 949 9.71 -43.27 -18.33
CA LYS A 949 9.96 -44.41 -19.24
C LYS A 949 10.31 -44.00 -20.68
N GLY A 950 9.83 -42.84 -21.13
CA GLY A 950 10.09 -42.32 -22.49
C GLY A 950 11.48 -41.70 -22.68
N PHE A 951 12.28 -41.58 -21.61
CA PHE A 951 13.63 -41.06 -21.69
C PHE A 951 14.59 -42.15 -22.19
N SER A 952 15.52 -41.78 -23.08
CA SER A 952 16.62 -42.67 -23.43
C SER A 952 17.56 -42.84 -22.23
N THR A 953 18.08 -44.05 -22.04
CA THR A 953 18.95 -44.43 -20.91
C THR A 953 20.39 -44.72 -21.35
N ASP A 954 20.77 -44.31 -22.56
CA ASP A 954 22.08 -44.58 -23.13
C ASP A 954 23.22 -43.75 -22.47
N GLU A 955 22.89 -42.79 -21.60
CA GLU A 955 23.83 -41.90 -20.91
C GLU A 955 23.82 -42.04 -19.37
N ARG A 956 24.72 -41.34 -18.66
CA ARG A 956 24.81 -41.33 -17.18
C ARG A 956 23.53 -40.82 -16.48
N SER A 957 22.72 -40.04 -17.20
CA SER A 957 21.42 -39.51 -16.80
C SER A 957 20.44 -39.71 -17.97
N PRO A 958 19.17 -40.08 -17.72
CA PRO A 958 18.22 -40.25 -18.81
C PRO A 958 17.95 -38.93 -19.56
N PHE A 959 17.76 -39.01 -20.88
CA PHE A 959 17.62 -37.85 -21.78
C PHE A 959 16.38 -37.97 -22.67
N LEU A 960 15.64 -36.87 -22.83
CA LEU A 960 14.48 -36.74 -23.72
C LEU A 960 14.84 -35.85 -24.92
N PRO A 961 14.93 -36.40 -26.15
CA PRO A 961 15.26 -35.63 -27.34
C PRO A 961 14.29 -34.48 -27.65
N GLY A 962 14.84 -33.36 -28.11
CA GLY A 962 14.11 -32.18 -28.56
C GLY A 962 13.69 -32.24 -30.03
N LEU A 963 13.20 -31.11 -30.55
CA LEU A 963 12.70 -30.95 -31.92
C LEU A 963 13.81 -30.76 -32.96
N LEU A 964 15.00 -30.33 -32.52
CA LEU A 964 16.20 -30.16 -33.34
C LEU A 964 17.27 -31.22 -33.01
N PRO A 965 18.15 -31.58 -33.96
CA PRO A 965 19.32 -32.40 -33.69
C PRO A 965 20.19 -31.80 -32.57
N ASN A 966 20.76 -32.65 -31.71
CA ASN A 966 21.61 -32.25 -30.57
C ASN A 966 20.92 -31.34 -29.52
N SER A 967 19.59 -31.42 -29.41
CA SER A 967 18.82 -30.71 -28.37
C SER A 967 17.93 -31.68 -27.59
N GLY A 968 17.61 -31.35 -26.34
CA GLY A 968 16.69 -32.13 -25.49
C GLY A 968 16.85 -31.84 -23.99
N LEU A 969 16.07 -32.56 -23.19
CA LEU A 969 16.00 -32.40 -21.73
C LEU A 969 16.72 -33.56 -21.02
N ALA A 970 17.69 -33.26 -20.16
CA ALA A 970 18.33 -34.24 -19.29
C ALA A 970 17.71 -34.19 -17.88
N LEU A 971 17.54 -35.35 -17.22
CA LEU A 971 17.21 -35.38 -15.79
C LEU A 971 18.40 -34.93 -14.94
N ASP A 972 18.11 -34.28 -13.81
CA ASP A 972 19.13 -33.99 -12.81
C ASP A 972 19.79 -35.29 -12.31
N PRO A 973 21.13 -35.42 -12.38
CA PRO A 973 21.84 -36.60 -11.92
C PRO A 973 21.53 -36.98 -10.46
N ASN A 974 21.27 -36.02 -9.59
CA ASN A 974 20.93 -36.26 -8.19
C ASN A 974 19.54 -36.92 -8.06
N VAL A 975 18.58 -36.49 -8.87
CA VAL A 975 17.23 -37.08 -8.88
C VAL A 975 17.31 -38.52 -9.36
N TRP A 976 18.09 -38.78 -10.41
CA TRP A 976 18.32 -40.13 -10.91
C TRP A 976 18.98 -41.04 -9.87
N GLN A 977 20.00 -40.55 -9.15
CA GLN A 977 20.62 -41.27 -8.03
C GLN A 977 19.60 -41.62 -6.94
N MET A 978 18.69 -40.70 -6.61
CA MET A 978 17.67 -40.94 -5.59
C MET A 978 16.59 -41.92 -6.06
N ILE A 979 16.20 -41.91 -7.33
CA ILE A 979 15.33 -42.94 -7.92
C ILE A 979 15.98 -44.33 -7.81
N SER A 980 17.29 -44.43 -8.06
CA SER A 980 18.05 -45.67 -7.82
C SER A 980 18.02 -46.06 -6.34
N LYS A 981 18.26 -45.11 -5.42
CA LYS A 981 18.24 -45.37 -3.97
C LYS A 981 16.86 -45.80 -3.45
N ALA A 982 15.79 -45.26 -4.01
CA ALA A 982 14.42 -45.69 -3.71
C ALA A 982 14.19 -47.14 -4.13
N THR A 983 14.76 -47.56 -5.25
CA THR A 983 14.75 -48.96 -5.69
C THR A 983 15.50 -49.84 -4.69
N ASP A 984 16.61 -49.37 -4.11
CA ASP A 984 17.33 -50.10 -3.07
C ASP A 984 16.51 -50.31 -1.81
N ILE A 985 15.84 -49.26 -1.34
CA ILE A 985 14.93 -49.29 -0.19
C ILE A 985 13.77 -50.26 -0.46
N ARG A 986 13.17 -50.19 -1.65
CA ARG A 986 12.12 -51.12 -2.08
C ARG A 986 12.61 -52.57 -2.02
N ASN A 987 13.78 -52.84 -2.58
CA ASN A 987 14.35 -54.19 -2.61
C ASN A 987 14.73 -54.72 -1.23
N ALA A 988 15.04 -53.84 -0.26
CA ALA A 988 15.32 -54.24 1.13
C ALA A 988 14.04 -54.54 1.93
N LEU A 989 13.00 -53.70 1.79
CA LEU A 989 11.80 -53.75 2.64
C LEU A 989 10.65 -54.62 2.10
N PHE A 990 10.61 -54.87 0.78
CA PHE A 990 9.56 -55.64 0.10
C PHE A 990 10.05 -56.96 -0.49
N LEU A 991 11.25 -57.42 -0.07
CA LEU A 991 11.86 -58.64 -0.61
C LEU A 991 11.01 -59.90 -0.37
N GLN A 992 10.41 -60.01 0.82
CA GLN A 992 9.64 -61.18 1.26
C GLN A 992 8.16 -61.09 0.86
N ASP A 993 7.60 -59.88 0.94
CA ASP A 993 6.22 -59.59 0.58
C ASP A 993 6.18 -58.27 -0.23
N PRO A 994 5.80 -58.32 -1.52
CA PRO A 994 5.72 -57.14 -2.37
C PRO A 994 4.71 -56.07 -1.91
N GLN A 995 3.77 -56.43 -1.03
CA GLN A 995 2.68 -55.56 -0.56
C GLN A 995 2.86 -55.08 0.88
N ASN A 996 3.55 -55.85 1.74
CA ASN A 996 3.69 -55.53 3.17
C ASN A 996 5.14 -55.37 3.58
N LEU A 997 5.44 -54.31 4.34
CA LEU A 997 6.77 -54.06 4.92
C LEU A 997 7.14 -55.16 5.91
N THR A 998 8.03 -56.05 5.50
CA THR A 998 8.48 -57.20 6.29
C THR A 998 9.97 -57.44 6.10
N LEU A 999 10.72 -57.47 7.20
CA LEU A 999 12.15 -57.76 7.22
C LEU A 999 12.42 -58.99 8.08
N GLN A 1000 13.04 -60.02 7.50
CA GLN A 1000 13.52 -61.18 8.24
C GLN A 1000 15.04 -61.11 8.38
N PHE A 1001 15.53 -61.29 9.61
CA PHE A 1001 16.95 -61.27 9.92
C PHE A 1001 17.28 -62.29 11.02
N GLN A 1002 18.56 -62.57 11.24
CA GLN A 1002 19.03 -63.48 12.28
C GLN A 1002 19.96 -62.74 13.24
N LEU A 1003 19.87 -63.04 14.53
CA LEU A 1003 20.72 -62.50 15.59
C LEU A 1003 21.59 -63.60 16.18
N LYS A 1004 22.86 -63.29 16.44
CA LYS A 1004 23.78 -64.18 17.15
C LYS A 1004 24.66 -63.37 18.11
N ALA A 1005 24.75 -63.81 19.37
CA ALA A 1005 25.69 -63.24 20.32
C ALA A 1005 27.12 -63.63 19.96
N MET A 1006 28.00 -62.64 19.86
CA MET A 1006 29.42 -62.80 19.55
C MET A 1006 30.26 -62.71 20.83
N GLU A 1007 30.01 -61.72 21.66
CA GLU A 1007 30.74 -61.49 22.91
C GLU A 1007 29.82 -60.91 23.99
N MET A 1008 30.11 -61.20 25.26
CA MET A 1008 29.45 -60.62 26.44
C MET A 1008 30.47 -60.55 27.58
N SER A 1009 30.58 -59.40 28.24
CA SER A 1009 31.46 -59.23 29.41
C SER A 1009 31.13 -60.24 30.51
N SER A 1010 32.16 -60.78 31.17
CA SER A 1010 32.03 -61.86 32.17
C SER A 1010 31.31 -61.45 33.46
N ASN A 1011 31.13 -60.15 33.70
CA ASN A 1011 30.38 -59.63 34.85
C ASN A 1011 28.86 -59.67 34.63
N LEU A 1012 28.40 -59.84 33.39
CA LEU A 1012 26.99 -59.95 33.04
C LEU A 1012 26.54 -61.42 33.10
N THR A 1013 25.39 -61.68 33.69
CA THR A 1013 24.77 -63.02 33.73
C THR A 1013 23.81 -63.24 32.57
N GLN A 1014 23.12 -62.18 32.12
CA GLN A 1014 22.15 -62.28 31.03
C GLN A 1014 22.06 -60.98 30.22
N PHE A 1015 22.05 -61.13 28.89
CA PHE A 1015 21.57 -60.12 27.95
C PHE A 1015 20.25 -60.58 27.35
N SER A 1016 19.26 -59.68 27.27
CA SER A 1016 17.99 -60.00 26.63
C SER A 1016 17.42 -58.81 25.87
N ILE A 1017 16.83 -59.09 24.70
CA ILE A 1017 15.99 -58.15 23.95
C ILE A 1017 14.55 -58.58 24.17
N ILE A 1018 13.72 -57.66 24.65
CA ILE A 1018 12.38 -57.94 25.17
C ILE A 1018 11.37 -56.99 24.52
N ALA A 1019 10.24 -57.54 24.09
CA ALA A 1019 9.02 -56.79 23.75
C ALA A 1019 7.91 -57.15 24.76
N GLU A 1020 6.73 -57.65 24.32
CA GLU A 1020 5.79 -58.33 25.21
C GLU A 1020 6.37 -59.63 25.81
N LYS A 1021 7.24 -60.31 25.05
CA LYS A 1021 7.99 -61.50 25.45
C LYS A 1021 9.48 -61.34 25.15
N SER A 1022 10.33 -62.17 25.74
CA SER A 1022 11.76 -62.21 25.41
C SER A 1022 11.94 -62.66 23.96
N LEU A 1023 12.42 -61.76 23.10
CA LEU A 1023 12.67 -62.01 21.67
C LEU A 1023 14.04 -62.68 21.44
N PHE A 1024 15.03 -62.29 22.22
CA PHE A 1024 16.37 -62.86 22.22
C PHE A 1024 16.94 -62.85 23.64
N SER A 1025 17.62 -63.91 24.07
CA SER A 1025 18.28 -63.98 25.37
C SER A 1025 19.59 -64.76 25.25
N TYR A 1026 20.63 -64.30 25.95
CA TYR A 1026 21.94 -64.92 26.00
C TYR A 1026 22.48 -64.93 27.43
N GLN A 1027 22.89 -66.10 27.91
CA GLN A 1027 23.42 -66.36 29.27
C GLN A 1027 24.72 -67.20 29.20
N HIS A 1028 25.74 -66.72 28.48
CA HIS A 1028 27.01 -67.45 28.26
C HIS A 1028 26.87 -68.88 27.68
N GLY A 1029 25.74 -69.18 27.04
CA GLY A 1029 25.47 -70.47 26.39
C GLY A 1029 26.06 -70.60 24.97
N PRO A 1030 25.67 -71.64 24.20
CA PRO A 1030 26.10 -71.81 22.82
C PRO A 1030 25.62 -70.65 21.93
N ARG A 1031 26.52 -70.14 21.09
CA ARG A 1031 26.28 -68.98 20.22
C ARG A 1031 25.54 -69.38 18.94
N LEU A 1032 24.23 -69.58 19.06
CA LEU A 1032 23.35 -69.97 17.94
C LEU A 1032 22.67 -68.76 17.28
N TRP A 1033 22.35 -68.91 15.99
CA TRP A 1033 21.53 -67.94 15.26
C TRP A 1033 20.06 -68.05 15.68
N SER A 1034 19.46 -66.92 16.05
CA SER A 1034 18.04 -66.79 16.36
C SER A 1034 17.35 -65.99 15.26
N LYS A 1035 16.29 -66.53 14.66
CA LYS A 1035 15.52 -65.85 13.61
C LYS A 1035 14.60 -64.81 14.24
N GLN A 1036 14.59 -63.61 13.66
CA GLN A 1036 13.74 -62.50 14.04
C GLN A 1036 13.00 -61.98 12.81
N THR A 1037 11.79 -61.48 13.02
CA THR A 1037 10.97 -60.88 11.99
C THR A 1037 10.50 -59.52 12.49
N TRP A 1038 10.74 -58.48 11.70
CA TRP A 1038 10.10 -57.20 11.84
C TRP A 1038 9.00 -57.08 10.78
N SER A 1039 7.80 -56.74 11.22
CA SER A 1039 6.60 -56.62 10.38
C SER A 1039 5.84 -55.36 10.78
N ALA A 1040 5.42 -54.59 9.79
CA ALA A 1040 4.64 -53.37 10.02
C ALA A 1040 3.22 -53.62 10.55
N LYS A 1041 2.72 -54.87 10.54
CA LYS A 1041 1.36 -55.22 11.01
C LYS A 1041 1.26 -55.46 12.51
N ASP A 1042 2.38 -55.72 13.18
CA ASP A 1042 2.42 -56.12 14.59
C ASP A 1042 2.63 -54.91 15.54
N VAL A 1043 2.37 -53.69 15.05
CA VAL A 1043 2.90 -52.43 15.59
C VAL A 1043 2.08 -51.82 16.75
N ASP A 1044 0.79 -52.14 16.88
CA ASP A 1044 -0.11 -51.35 17.72
C ASP A 1044 0.17 -51.38 19.23
N LYS A 1045 1.08 -52.23 19.74
CA LYS A 1045 1.38 -52.35 21.20
C LYS A 1045 2.82 -52.69 21.61
N ASP A 1046 3.80 -52.74 20.71
CA ASP A 1046 5.13 -53.26 21.05
C ASP A 1046 6.19 -52.16 21.32
N SER A 1047 6.62 -52.05 22.59
CA SER A 1047 7.90 -51.41 22.95
C SER A 1047 9.01 -52.45 22.91
N ILE A 1048 10.11 -52.19 22.21
CA ILE A 1048 11.27 -53.08 22.18
C ILE A 1048 12.36 -52.47 23.05
N GLY A 1049 12.88 -53.24 24.00
CA GLY A 1049 14.00 -52.82 24.83
C GLY A 1049 15.05 -53.91 24.97
N PHE A 1050 16.17 -53.55 25.60
CA PHE A 1050 17.16 -54.52 26.02
C PHE A 1050 17.43 -54.40 27.52
N LYS A 1051 17.76 -55.54 28.14
CA LYS A 1051 18.15 -55.62 29.54
C LYS A 1051 19.49 -56.29 29.69
N LEU A 1052 20.35 -55.68 30.51
CA LEU A 1052 21.60 -56.23 30.99
C LEU A 1052 21.45 -56.58 32.47
N GLN A 1053 21.73 -57.82 32.84
CA GLN A 1053 21.68 -58.28 34.24
C GLN A 1053 23.06 -58.77 34.68
N ALA A 1054 23.43 -58.43 35.91
CA ALA A 1054 24.59 -58.95 36.62
C ALA A 1054 24.08 -59.52 37.96
N GLN A 1055 24.16 -60.85 38.13
CA GLN A 1055 23.55 -61.56 39.26
C GLN A 1055 22.04 -61.24 39.39
N GLU A 1056 21.58 -60.76 40.55
CA GLU A 1056 20.19 -60.31 40.77
C GLU A 1056 19.98 -58.81 40.50
N THR A 1057 21.01 -58.06 40.14
CA THR A 1057 20.92 -56.61 39.86
C THR A 1057 20.77 -56.33 38.37
N GLN A 1058 19.81 -55.48 38.03
CA GLN A 1058 19.61 -54.99 36.67
C GLN A 1058 20.56 -53.82 36.40
N VAL A 1059 21.45 -53.98 35.41
CA VAL A 1059 22.53 -53.03 35.09
C VAL A 1059 22.04 -51.96 34.10
N ALA A 1060 21.24 -52.34 33.11
CA ALA A 1060 20.64 -51.41 32.15
C ALA A 1060 19.23 -51.87 31.72
N ASP A 1061 18.34 -50.89 31.49
CA ASP A 1061 17.02 -51.06 30.87
C ASP A 1061 16.77 -49.87 29.94
N GLU A 1062 16.83 -50.08 28.63
CA GLU A 1062 16.40 -49.08 27.66
C GLU A 1062 15.25 -49.62 26.84
N LYS A 1063 14.24 -48.78 26.61
CA LYS A 1063 13.05 -49.12 25.83
C LYS A 1063 12.82 -48.11 24.72
N PHE A 1064 12.52 -48.63 23.53
CA PHE A 1064 12.18 -47.88 22.34
C PHE A 1064 10.75 -48.20 21.93
N THR A 1065 9.99 -47.15 21.62
CA THR A 1065 8.59 -47.26 21.19
C THR A 1065 8.44 -46.82 19.73
N GLY A 1066 7.42 -47.36 19.08
CA GLY A 1066 7.05 -47.02 17.71
C GLY A 1066 7.35 -48.14 16.71
N SER A 1067 6.82 -48.00 15.50
CA SER A 1067 6.89 -49.02 14.44
C SER A 1067 8.30 -49.37 14.01
N TRP A 1068 9.26 -48.45 14.24
CA TRP A 1068 10.66 -48.61 13.85
C TRP A 1068 11.58 -48.91 15.04
N ALA A 1069 11.05 -49.40 16.17
CA ALA A 1069 11.81 -49.65 17.40
C ALA A 1069 13.05 -50.55 17.21
N TRP A 1070 12.97 -51.57 16.34
CA TRP A 1070 14.14 -52.40 15.98
C TRP A 1070 15.29 -51.58 15.38
N PHE A 1071 14.98 -50.62 14.49
CA PHE A 1071 15.98 -49.76 13.88
C PHE A 1071 16.55 -48.78 14.90
N LYS A 1072 15.72 -48.21 15.80
CA LYS A 1072 16.20 -47.32 16.89
C LYS A 1072 17.14 -48.03 17.86
N LEU A 1073 16.89 -49.31 18.12
CA LEU A 1073 17.74 -50.14 18.98
C LEU A 1073 19.09 -50.44 18.33
N ILE A 1074 19.09 -50.75 17.03
CA ILE A 1074 20.24 -51.22 16.26
C ILE A 1074 21.11 -50.08 15.74
N GLU A 1075 20.53 -49.06 15.08
CA GLU A 1075 21.25 -48.04 14.30
C GLU A 1075 22.33 -47.30 15.12
N PRO A 1076 22.08 -46.83 16.37
CA PRO A 1076 23.09 -46.12 17.16
C PRO A 1076 24.27 -47.01 17.60
N ARG A 1077 24.12 -48.34 17.47
CA ARG A 1077 25.04 -49.34 18.03
C ARG A 1077 25.80 -50.12 16.96
N VAL A 1078 25.65 -49.77 15.69
CA VAL A 1078 26.35 -50.41 14.57
C VAL A 1078 27.84 -50.05 14.61
N VAL A 1079 28.71 -51.06 14.68
CA VAL A 1079 30.17 -50.91 14.65
C VAL A 1079 30.72 -51.13 13.24
N SER A 1080 30.22 -52.15 12.55
CA SER A 1080 30.62 -52.47 11.17
C SER A 1080 29.46 -53.11 10.42
N THR A 1081 29.39 -52.88 9.12
CA THR A 1081 28.33 -53.44 8.28
C THR A 1081 28.87 -53.86 6.92
N THR A 1082 28.22 -54.85 6.33
CA THR A 1082 28.40 -55.34 4.96
C THR A 1082 27.03 -55.46 4.31
N SER A 1083 26.98 -55.92 3.05
CA SER A 1083 25.70 -56.12 2.34
C SER A 1083 24.77 -57.16 2.97
N GLN A 1084 25.25 -58.00 3.90
CA GLN A 1084 24.42 -59.03 4.55
C GLN A 1084 24.61 -59.15 6.06
N ASP A 1085 25.78 -58.78 6.60
CA ASP A 1085 26.08 -58.89 8.02
C ASP A 1085 26.31 -57.50 8.64
N THR A 1086 25.65 -57.21 9.77
CA THR A 1086 25.82 -56.00 10.59
C THR A 1086 26.23 -56.40 12.00
N THR A 1087 27.31 -55.83 12.51
CA THR A 1087 27.78 -56.06 13.88
C THR A 1087 27.37 -54.89 14.76
N VAL A 1088 26.69 -55.18 15.87
CA VAL A 1088 26.21 -54.19 16.83
C VAL A 1088 26.82 -54.41 18.21
N LYS A 1089 27.11 -53.32 18.91
CA LYS A 1089 27.72 -53.37 20.24
C LYS A 1089 26.92 -52.55 21.25
N PHE A 1090 26.46 -53.21 22.30
CA PHE A 1090 25.78 -52.60 23.44
C PHE A 1090 26.83 -52.36 24.53
N VAL A 1091 27.11 -51.10 24.83
CA VAL A 1091 28.08 -50.70 25.87
C VAL A 1091 27.34 -49.95 26.96
N TYR A 1092 27.57 -50.32 28.22
CA TYR A 1092 27.06 -49.64 29.41
C TYR A 1092 28.11 -49.71 30.52
N ASP A 1093 28.63 -48.55 30.93
CA ASP A 1093 29.82 -48.42 31.77
C ASP A 1093 31.00 -49.30 31.25
N ASP A 1094 31.52 -50.21 32.07
CA ASP A 1094 32.60 -51.16 31.69
C ASP A 1094 32.08 -52.48 31.08
N SER A 1095 30.76 -52.61 30.86
CA SER A 1095 30.13 -53.84 30.36
C SER A 1095 29.80 -53.72 28.87
N GLN A 1096 30.10 -54.77 28.09
CA GLN A 1096 29.82 -54.81 26.65
C GLN A 1096 29.15 -56.12 26.22
N VAL A 1097 28.27 -56.03 25.24
CA VAL A 1097 27.68 -57.17 24.52
C VAL A 1097 27.77 -56.89 23.02
N GLU A 1098 28.33 -57.83 22.27
CA GLU A 1098 28.44 -57.74 20.81
C GLU A 1098 27.52 -58.77 20.15
N LEU A 1099 26.70 -58.33 19.20
CA LEU A 1099 25.83 -59.20 18.40
C LEU A 1099 26.15 -59.04 16.92
N SER A 1100 26.00 -60.13 16.17
CA SER A 1100 25.99 -60.14 14.72
C SER A 1100 24.56 -60.31 14.22
N ILE A 1101 24.17 -59.47 13.27
CA ILE A 1101 22.86 -59.42 12.63
C ILE A 1101 23.01 -59.77 11.17
N LYS A 1102 22.33 -60.81 10.70
CA LYS A 1102 22.37 -61.25 9.32
C LYS A 1102 21.03 -61.01 8.61
N THR A 1103 21.03 -60.18 7.57
CA THR A 1103 19.84 -59.85 6.76
C THR A 1103 19.75 -60.71 5.50
N GLN A 1104 18.53 -60.95 5.02
CA GLN A 1104 18.30 -61.60 3.72
C GLN A 1104 18.29 -60.56 2.59
N GLY A 1105 18.94 -60.84 1.46
CA GLY A 1105 18.98 -59.96 0.29
C GLY A 1105 20.37 -59.39 -0.02
N GLN A 1106 20.46 -58.54 -1.05
CA GLN A 1106 21.69 -57.81 -1.41
C GLN A 1106 21.77 -56.42 -0.75
N ASN A 1107 20.64 -55.87 -0.32
CA ASN A 1107 20.54 -54.56 0.31
C ASN A 1107 20.23 -54.71 1.80
N ASN A 1108 21.17 -54.32 2.65
CA ASN A 1108 21.05 -54.40 4.11
C ASN A 1108 20.49 -53.08 4.69
N PRO A 1109 19.26 -53.09 5.25
CA PRO A 1109 18.64 -51.87 5.79
C PRO A 1109 19.20 -51.42 7.14
N PHE A 1110 20.08 -52.21 7.78
CA PHE A 1110 20.79 -51.82 9.01
C PHE A 1110 22.13 -51.12 8.74
N VAL A 1111 22.48 -50.87 7.46
CA VAL A 1111 23.63 -50.03 7.10
C VAL A 1111 23.38 -48.59 7.61
N PRO A 1112 24.38 -47.93 8.24
CA PRO A 1112 24.21 -46.55 8.68
C PRO A 1112 23.80 -45.64 7.52
N ASN A 1113 22.85 -44.73 7.78
CA ASN A 1113 22.28 -43.81 6.78
C ASN A 1113 21.50 -44.47 5.64
N PHE A 1114 21.15 -45.76 5.71
CA PHE A 1114 20.46 -46.42 4.60
C PHE A 1114 19.18 -45.69 4.16
N PHE A 1115 18.35 -45.29 5.12
CA PHE A 1115 17.12 -44.51 4.89
C PHE A 1115 17.39 -43.00 4.84
N SER A 1116 18.22 -42.46 5.72
CA SER A 1116 18.47 -41.01 5.79
C SER A 1116 19.29 -40.45 4.64
N ALA A 1117 19.95 -41.30 3.85
CA ALA A 1117 20.59 -40.90 2.60
C ALA A 1117 19.59 -40.65 1.46
N PHE A 1118 18.32 -41.04 1.62
CA PHE A 1118 17.29 -40.81 0.63
C PHE A 1118 16.63 -39.43 0.84
N SER A 1119 16.94 -38.50 -0.07
CA SER A 1119 16.41 -37.14 -0.08
C SER A 1119 16.05 -36.71 -1.50
N LEU A 1120 14.77 -36.46 -1.76
CA LEU A 1120 14.33 -36.01 -3.07
C LEU A 1120 14.52 -34.50 -3.25
N PRO A 1121 15.13 -34.03 -4.35
CA PRO A 1121 15.13 -32.62 -4.71
C PRO A 1121 13.73 -32.11 -5.09
N ALA A 1122 13.50 -30.81 -4.90
CA ALA A 1122 12.23 -30.16 -5.23
C ALA A 1122 11.99 -29.99 -6.75
N SER A 1123 13.01 -30.18 -7.58
CA SER A 1123 12.94 -30.13 -9.04
C SER A 1123 13.57 -31.38 -9.67
N ILE A 1124 13.14 -31.73 -10.89
CA ILE A 1124 13.54 -32.95 -11.63
C ILE A 1124 14.45 -32.69 -12.82
#